data_AF-A0A178VD59-F1
#
_entry.id   AF-A0A178VD59-F1
#
_cell.length_a   1.000
_cell.length_b   1.000
_cell.length_c   1.000
_cell.angle_alpha   90.00
_cell.angle_beta   90.00
_cell.angle_gamma   90.00
#
_symmetry.space_group_name_H-M   'P 1'
#
loop_
_entity.id
_entity.type
_entity.pdbx_description
1 polymer ?
#
loop_
_entity_poly.entity_id
_entity_poly.type
_entity_poly.pdbx_seq_one_letter_code
_entity_poly.pdbx_strand_id
1 'polypeptide(L)'
;MGKDRISELPDGLLLKILSSLPTNIVVATSVLSKQWRSLWKLVPNLEFDSDDYESEHYTFSEIVCKSFLSHKAPVLESFRLKFVNFNPVDIGLWVGIAFSRHLRELVLDFYPAELGRGVTFTFPSSLCTCNTLETLKLVLCILVDIPSPVLMKSLRTLHLEFVRYKDESSVRNLLSGCPGLEELRLYRGDDSDIKVFTIEVPSLQRLTIHDNNDGPEFLGYVINAPFLKYLLIEELRCPEFCLNAPDLVEANIAEVTSITIEKFLGSFTSVTQNVGRSLFLHKAPVLESFHLKVCDINDDRPACDDIDIGIWIGIAFERHVRELVLDLCLQKSVRFPISSMFSTLETLILKYLALVDVPSPVCMKSLRTLHLDCVNFKHNESFSNLISGCPNLEDLFMYQYYPLDVVMNFIIVAPSLKRLVIIDYREAGGYVINAPTLKYLKIKGLSHCGFCLIENAPVLVEAKIRNLFYIYKEKILGSLKSAKRLSLDLSPLECPIDSIFYQLVHLEIYTCKEEWWNLLKLMLDSSPKLQVLKLIGKNLDFKKVGMVGGKWNEPKNVPECLLSQLKMFVWTSYHWESEVEKEVATYILKNARQLKNVSFSTRPIHSKEHNKLEEKCKMLKELDGVVRASSSCHLVFIE
;
A
#
# COMPACT_ATOMS: atom_id res chain seq x y z
N MET A 1 41.53 23.29 -19.52
CA MET A 1 40.28 23.89 -19.02
C MET A 1 39.12 23.10 -19.59
N GLY A 2 38.28 22.51 -18.75
CA GLY A 2 37.07 21.81 -19.22
C GLY A 2 36.12 22.80 -19.89
N LYS A 3 35.50 22.40 -20.99
CA LYS A 3 34.52 23.22 -21.72
C LYS A 3 33.32 23.46 -20.79
N ASP A 4 32.98 24.72 -20.52
CA ASP A 4 31.80 25.08 -19.72
C ASP A 4 30.53 24.86 -20.55
N ARG A 5 30.00 23.64 -20.45
CA ARG A 5 28.80 23.21 -21.17
C ARG A 5 27.51 23.78 -20.58
N ILE A 6 27.56 24.34 -19.37
CA ILE A 6 26.35 24.83 -18.69
C ILE A 6 26.06 26.27 -19.13
N SER A 7 27.09 27.11 -19.26
CA SER A 7 26.94 28.47 -19.83
C SER A 7 26.57 28.48 -21.33
N GLU A 8 26.67 27.34 -22.03
CA GLU A 8 26.20 27.18 -23.41
C GLU A 8 24.68 26.87 -23.50
N LEU A 9 24.00 26.65 -22.38
CA LEU A 9 22.56 26.37 -22.39
C LEU A 9 21.73 27.64 -22.70
N PRO A 10 20.60 27.50 -23.42
CA PRO A 10 19.66 28.60 -23.62
C PRO A 10 19.12 29.14 -22.30
N ASP A 11 18.90 30.46 -22.24
CA ASP A 11 18.38 31.17 -21.06
C ASP A 11 17.13 30.53 -20.47
N GLY A 12 16.21 30.03 -21.30
CA GLY A 12 14.99 29.35 -20.82
C GLY A 12 15.27 28.07 -20.04
N LEU A 13 16.28 27.29 -20.42
CA LEU A 13 16.67 26.08 -19.67
C LEU A 13 17.43 26.45 -18.39
N LEU A 14 18.29 27.45 -18.45
CA LEU A 14 18.99 27.97 -17.28
C LEU A 14 18.02 28.53 -16.24
N LEU A 15 17.00 29.29 -16.68
CA LEU A 15 15.93 29.75 -15.80
C LEU A 15 15.17 28.59 -15.18
N LYS A 16 14.83 27.55 -15.95
CA LYS A 16 14.16 26.37 -15.40
C LYS A 16 15.00 25.65 -14.33
N ILE A 17 16.31 25.54 -14.55
CA ILE A 17 17.25 24.97 -13.57
C ILE A 17 17.29 25.85 -12.30
N LEU A 18 17.45 27.16 -12.47
CA LEU A 18 17.48 28.12 -11.37
C LEU A 18 16.17 28.14 -10.56
N SER A 19 15.02 28.04 -11.22
CA SER A 19 13.70 27.97 -10.57
C SER A 19 13.49 26.73 -9.69
N SER A 20 14.36 25.73 -9.79
CA SER A 20 14.34 24.52 -8.96
C SER A 20 15.34 24.57 -7.79
N LEU A 21 16.01 25.69 -7.58
CA LEU A 21 17.02 25.87 -6.52
C LEU A 21 16.57 26.92 -5.49
N PRO A 22 16.97 26.80 -4.22
CA PRO A 22 16.73 27.82 -3.20
C PRO A 22 17.37 29.18 -3.56
N THR A 23 16.74 30.29 -3.15
CA THR A 23 17.15 31.64 -3.59
C THR A 23 18.58 31.99 -3.22
N ASN A 24 19.09 31.58 -2.05
CA ASN A 24 20.49 31.78 -1.67
C ASN A 24 21.45 31.18 -2.70
N ILE A 25 21.20 29.94 -3.13
CA ILE A 25 22.01 29.25 -4.14
C ILE A 25 21.89 29.96 -5.49
N VAL A 26 20.67 30.32 -5.90
CA VAL A 26 20.43 31.05 -7.15
C VAL A 26 21.20 32.38 -7.15
N VAL A 27 21.13 33.15 -6.07
CA VAL A 27 21.87 34.42 -5.94
C VAL A 27 23.39 34.16 -5.92
N ALA A 28 23.87 33.11 -5.26
CA ALA A 28 25.29 32.74 -5.27
C ALA A 28 25.79 32.39 -6.68
N THR A 29 24.97 31.73 -7.51
CA THR A 29 25.33 31.43 -8.91
C THR A 29 25.55 32.68 -9.76
N SER A 30 25.07 33.85 -9.32
CA SER A 30 25.28 35.13 -10.02
C SER A 30 26.75 35.54 -10.16
N VAL A 31 27.64 34.95 -9.36
CA VAL A 31 29.10 35.17 -9.43
C VAL A 31 29.73 34.37 -10.58
N LEU A 32 29.10 33.28 -11.03
CA LEU A 32 29.66 32.37 -12.03
C LEU A 32 29.75 33.01 -13.42
N SER A 33 28.79 33.86 -13.80
CA SER A 33 28.83 34.57 -15.07
C SER A 33 27.86 35.76 -15.13
N LYS A 34 28.09 36.68 -16.08
CA LYS A 34 27.19 37.82 -16.35
C LYS A 34 25.78 37.38 -16.73
N GLN A 35 25.66 36.24 -17.42
CA GLN A 35 24.38 35.65 -17.84
C GLN A 35 23.58 35.21 -16.61
N TRP A 36 24.18 34.39 -15.74
CA TRP A 36 23.57 33.95 -14.47
C TRP A 36 23.18 35.14 -13.57
N ARG A 37 24.03 36.18 -13.54
CA ARG A 37 23.74 37.44 -12.82
C ARG A 37 22.49 38.17 -13.32
N SER A 38 22.14 38.00 -14.59
CA SER A 38 20.92 38.58 -15.17
C SER A 38 19.71 37.65 -15.01
N LEU A 39 19.90 36.35 -15.18
CA LEU A 39 18.83 35.36 -15.18
C LEU A 39 18.22 35.14 -13.79
N TRP A 40 19.01 35.18 -12.71
CA TRP A 40 18.44 35.01 -11.37
C TRP A 40 17.35 36.05 -11.05
N LYS A 41 17.46 37.27 -11.61
CA LYS A 41 16.48 38.35 -11.42
C LYS A 41 15.14 38.05 -12.09
N LEU A 42 15.10 37.10 -13.01
CA LEU A 42 13.91 36.67 -13.74
C LEU A 42 13.34 35.35 -13.19
N VAL A 43 13.92 34.79 -12.12
CA VAL A 43 13.43 33.56 -11.50
C VAL A 43 12.08 33.86 -10.83
N PRO A 44 11.02 33.11 -11.17
CA PRO A 44 9.67 33.37 -10.67
C PRO A 44 9.43 32.81 -9.26
N ASN A 45 10.39 32.09 -8.67
CA ASN A 45 10.27 31.48 -7.35
C ASN A 45 11.25 32.14 -6.38
N LEU A 46 10.75 32.56 -5.23
CA LEU A 46 11.57 33.10 -4.15
C LEU A 46 11.34 32.26 -2.88
N GLU A 47 12.37 31.54 -2.47
CA GLU A 47 12.43 30.78 -1.23
C GLU A 47 13.48 31.36 -0.28
N PHE A 48 13.08 31.67 0.95
CA PHE A 48 13.97 32.12 2.01
C PHE A 48 13.74 31.31 3.27
N ASP A 49 14.83 30.81 3.86
CA ASP A 49 14.85 30.15 5.16
C ASP A 49 15.76 30.96 6.09
N SER A 50 15.27 31.41 7.23
CA SER A 50 16.10 32.21 8.14
C SER A 50 17.27 31.43 8.74
N ASP A 51 17.19 30.10 8.83
CA ASP A 51 18.31 29.27 9.31
C ASP A 51 19.51 29.33 8.36
N ASP A 52 19.29 29.57 7.06
CA ASP A 52 20.36 29.65 6.05
C ASP A 52 21.23 30.90 6.18
N TYR A 53 20.85 31.86 7.03
CA TYR A 53 21.45 33.19 7.08
C TYR A 53 21.96 33.57 8.48
N GLU A 54 22.78 32.71 9.08
CA GLU A 54 23.64 33.04 10.22
C GLU A 54 24.94 33.72 9.76
N SER A 55 24.87 34.94 9.20
CA SER A 55 26.07 35.65 8.72
C SER A 55 26.33 36.96 9.48
N GLU A 56 27.60 37.30 9.69
CA GLU A 56 28.05 38.54 10.35
C GLU A 56 27.83 39.82 9.50
N HIS A 57 27.47 39.70 8.21
CA HIS A 57 27.56 40.81 7.25
C HIS A 57 26.24 41.39 6.75
N TYR A 58 25.15 40.63 6.78
CA TYR A 58 23.81 41.12 6.40
C TYR A 58 22.76 40.45 7.27
N THR A 59 21.73 41.21 7.65
CA THR A 59 20.56 40.63 8.32
C THR A 59 19.67 39.93 7.29
N PHE A 60 18.95 38.88 7.69
CA PHE A 60 17.98 38.18 6.85
C PHE A 60 17.00 39.14 6.16
N SER A 61 16.52 40.14 6.89
CA SER A 61 15.61 41.18 6.36
C SER A 61 16.21 41.95 5.19
N GLU A 62 17.49 42.33 5.26
CA GLU A 62 18.17 43.02 4.17
C GLU A 62 18.29 42.16 2.92
N ILE A 63 18.50 40.86 3.09
CA ILE A 63 18.62 39.90 1.97
C ILE A 63 17.29 39.76 1.25
N VAL A 64 16.21 39.58 2.01
CA VAL A 64 14.85 39.49 1.46
C VAL A 64 14.50 40.79 0.72
N CYS A 65 14.72 41.96 1.34
CA CYS A 65 14.46 43.26 0.72
C CYS A 65 15.28 43.49 -0.57
N LYS A 66 16.59 43.21 -0.55
CA LYS A 66 17.46 43.35 -1.73
C LYS A 66 17.05 42.41 -2.86
N SER A 67 16.56 41.22 -2.52
CA SER A 67 16.08 40.24 -3.50
C SER A 67 14.82 40.75 -4.19
N PHE A 68 13.83 41.24 -3.45
CA PHE A 68 12.63 41.86 -4.02
C PHE A 68 12.93 43.09 -4.89
N LEU A 69 13.87 43.96 -4.45
CA LEU A 69 14.29 45.13 -5.24
C LEU A 69 14.99 44.74 -6.55
N SER A 70 15.69 43.61 -6.55
CA SER A 70 16.42 43.11 -7.71
C SER A 70 15.56 42.27 -8.65
N HIS A 71 14.42 41.79 -8.17
CA HIS A 71 13.50 40.90 -8.89
C HIS A 71 12.75 41.65 -9.99
N LYS A 72 12.87 41.13 -11.21
CA LYS A 72 12.35 41.70 -12.47
C LYS A 72 11.38 40.78 -13.21
N ALA A 73 11.05 39.61 -12.66
CA ALA A 73 10.10 38.73 -13.32
C ALA A 73 8.71 39.41 -13.36
N PRO A 74 7.94 39.25 -14.46
CA PRO A 74 6.64 39.90 -14.61
C PRO A 74 5.59 39.35 -13.64
N VAL A 75 5.76 38.09 -13.22
CA VAL A 75 4.92 37.39 -12.26
C VAL A 75 5.83 36.67 -11.28
N LEU A 76 5.50 36.75 -9.99
CA LEU A 76 6.09 35.90 -8.96
C LEU A 76 5.21 34.67 -8.83
N GLU A 77 5.68 33.50 -9.26
CA GLU A 77 4.87 32.27 -9.23
C GLU A 77 4.77 31.74 -7.79
N SER A 78 5.90 31.71 -7.05
CA SER A 78 5.93 31.16 -5.69
C SER A 78 6.79 32.01 -4.75
N PHE A 79 6.29 32.23 -3.53
CA PHE A 79 7.01 32.88 -2.44
C PHE A 79 6.91 32.00 -1.19
N ARG A 80 8.04 31.42 -0.77
CA ARG A 80 8.18 30.61 0.43
C ARG A 80 9.07 31.33 1.44
N LEU A 81 8.55 31.49 2.65
CA LEU A 81 9.27 32.12 3.75
C LEU A 81 9.20 31.20 4.98
N LYS A 82 10.36 30.68 5.37
CA LYS A 82 10.58 29.98 6.64
C LYS A 82 11.36 30.90 7.58
N PHE A 83 10.83 31.16 8.77
CA PHE A 83 11.35 32.24 9.62
C PHE A 83 11.20 32.02 11.15
N VAL A 84 12.15 32.55 11.93
CA VAL A 84 12.17 32.56 13.42
C VAL A 84 12.15 33.99 13.98
N ASN A 85 11.22 34.29 14.89
CA ASN A 85 11.23 35.51 15.72
C ASN A 85 11.44 36.85 14.95
N PHE A 86 10.77 37.03 13.80
CA PHE A 86 10.81 38.28 13.03
C PHE A 86 9.69 39.24 13.39
N ASN A 87 9.91 40.53 13.10
CA ASN A 87 8.90 41.57 13.25
C ASN A 87 7.72 41.30 12.30
N PRO A 88 6.48 41.16 12.80
CA PRO A 88 5.32 40.91 11.96
C PRO A 88 5.08 41.96 10.87
N VAL A 89 5.52 43.20 11.11
CA VAL A 89 5.42 44.30 10.14
C VAL A 89 6.27 44.03 8.89
N ASP A 90 7.48 43.48 9.06
CA ASP A 90 8.39 43.21 7.95
C ASP A 90 7.85 42.08 7.06
N ILE A 91 7.34 41.01 7.69
CA ILE A 91 6.72 39.89 6.97
C ILE A 91 5.49 40.37 6.21
N GLY A 92 4.62 41.17 6.85
CA GLY A 92 3.46 41.76 6.21
C GLY A 92 3.84 42.63 4.99
N LEU A 93 4.92 43.39 5.09
CA LEU A 93 5.47 44.17 3.97
C LEU A 93 5.95 43.27 2.84
N TRP A 94 6.73 42.23 3.12
CA TRP A 94 7.25 41.31 2.10
C TRP A 94 6.15 40.58 1.35
N VAL A 95 5.15 40.07 2.07
CA VAL A 95 4.00 39.42 1.44
C VAL A 95 3.19 40.44 0.62
N GLY A 96 3.02 41.67 1.11
CA GLY A 96 2.39 42.76 0.35
C GLY A 96 3.12 43.07 -0.96
N ILE A 97 4.46 43.12 -0.94
CA ILE A 97 5.28 43.28 -2.15
C ILE A 97 5.08 42.08 -3.09
N ALA A 98 5.09 40.85 -2.56
CA ALA A 98 4.88 39.64 -3.36
C ALA A 98 3.52 39.67 -4.08
N PHE A 99 2.44 40.09 -3.40
CA PHE A 99 1.12 40.24 -4.01
C PHE A 99 1.06 41.32 -5.09
N SER A 100 1.77 42.43 -4.92
CA SER A 100 1.89 43.45 -5.96
C SER A 100 2.54 42.91 -7.25
N ARG A 101 3.17 41.73 -7.19
CA ARG A 101 3.77 40.98 -8.31
C ARG A 101 2.96 39.78 -8.75
N HIS A 102 1.65 39.80 -8.52
CA HIS A 102 0.70 38.77 -8.98
C HIS A 102 1.03 37.36 -8.47
N LEU A 103 1.38 37.25 -7.18
CA LEU A 103 1.72 35.98 -6.53
C LEU A 103 0.65 34.91 -6.75
N ARG A 104 1.08 33.67 -7.06
CA ARG A 104 0.19 32.50 -7.18
C ARG A 104 0.30 31.51 -6.03
N GLU A 105 1.48 31.30 -5.47
CA GLU A 105 1.69 30.43 -4.31
C GLU A 105 2.37 31.20 -3.17
N LEU A 106 1.76 31.15 -1.99
CA LEU A 106 2.34 31.66 -0.75
C LEU A 106 2.52 30.53 0.25
N VAL A 107 3.75 30.36 0.75
CA VAL A 107 4.05 29.45 1.86
C VAL A 107 4.70 30.22 2.99
N LEU A 108 4.05 30.23 4.16
CA LEU A 108 4.59 30.80 5.39
C LEU A 108 4.79 29.69 6.41
N ASP A 109 6.01 29.59 6.92
CA ASP A 109 6.42 28.56 7.87
C ASP A 109 7.11 29.24 9.06
N PHE A 110 6.41 29.25 10.21
CA PHE A 110 6.87 29.96 11.41
C PHE A 110 7.23 28.96 12.52
N TYR A 111 8.52 28.86 12.82
CA TYR A 111 9.03 28.02 13.89
C TYR A 111 9.60 28.91 15.01
N PRO A 112 9.06 28.86 16.23
CA PRO A 112 9.61 29.63 17.35
C PRO A 112 10.94 29.04 17.82
N ALA A 113 11.90 29.89 18.20
CA ALA A 113 13.22 29.44 18.70
C ALA A 113 13.14 28.59 19.98
N GLU A 114 12.08 28.76 20.76
CA GLU A 114 11.83 28.02 22.01
C GLU A 114 10.38 27.51 22.02
N LEU A 115 10.19 26.18 21.99
CA LEU A 115 8.87 25.58 22.21
C LEU A 115 8.43 25.81 23.67
N GLY A 116 7.28 26.45 23.86
CA GLY A 116 6.63 26.60 25.17
C GLY A 116 6.22 28.02 25.56
N ARG A 117 6.64 29.05 24.84
CA ARG A 117 6.39 30.46 25.24
C ARG A 117 5.15 31.11 24.62
N GLY A 118 4.19 30.32 24.12
CA GLY A 118 2.94 30.84 23.54
C GLY A 118 3.11 31.77 22.32
N VAL A 119 4.33 31.92 21.79
CA VAL A 119 4.63 32.85 20.69
C VAL A 119 3.90 32.38 19.43
N THR A 120 3.13 33.28 18.84
CA THR A 120 2.45 33.07 17.57
C THR A 120 2.74 34.22 16.62
N PHE A 121 2.72 33.94 15.33
CA PHE A 121 2.72 34.96 14.30
C PHE A 121 1.29 35.15 13.80
N THR A 122 0.68 36.32 14.02
CA THR A 122 -0.67 36.60 13.51
C THR A 122 -0.62 36.75 11.99
N PHE A 123 -1.36 35.89 11.29
CA PHE A 123 -1.50 35.98 9.84
C PHE A 123 -2.15 37.34 9.49
N PRO A 124 -1.49 38.20 8.68
CA PRO A 124 -2.01 39.54 8.46
C PRO A 124 -3.28 39.54 7.61
N SER A 125 -4.43 39.89 8.18
CA SER A 125 -5.74 39.85 7.51
C SER A 125 -5.85 40.81 6.30
N SER A 126 -5.02 41.85 6.24
CA SER A 126 -4.90 42.76 5.09
C SER A 126 -4.43 42.06 3.80
N LEU A 127 -3.81 40.88 3.94
CA LEU A 127 -3.28 40.07 2.85
C LEU A 127 -4.37 39.24 2.15
N CYS A 128 -5.55 39.13 2.75
CA CYS A 128 -6.63 38.28 2.23
C CYS A 128 -7.48 38.95 1.12
N THR A 129 -6.90 39.90 0.38
CA THR A 129 -7.51 40.63 -0.76
C THR A 129 -6.88 40.26 -2.11
N CYS A 130 -5.89 39.36 -2.10
CA CYS A 130 -5.17 38.95 -3.29
C CYS A 130 -6.05 38.07 -4.20
N ASN A 131 -6.34 38.57 -5.41
CA ASN A 131 -7.15 37.85 -6.40
C ASN A 131 -6.31 36.99 -7.35
N THR A 132 -4.98 36.93 -7.22
CA THR A 132 -4.11 36.07 -8.05
C THR A 132 -3.64 34.82 -7.33
N LEU A 133 -3.79 34.78 -6.00
CA LEU A 133 -3.30 33.68 -5.17
C LEU A 133 -4.14 32.42 -5.42
N GLU A 134 -3.48 31.36 -5.86
CA GLU A 134 -4.08 30.05 -6.16
C GLU A 134 -3.82 29.03 -5.05
N THR A 135 -2.66 29.14 -4.37
CA THR A 135 -2.25 28.26 -3.27
C THR A 135 -1.79 29.05 -2.06
N LEU A 136 -2.33 28.72 -0.89
CA LEU A 136 -1.90 29.26 0.41
C LEU A 136 -1.55 28.10 1.34
N LYS A 137 -0.33 28.11 1.88
CA LYS A 137 0.12 27.15 2.88
C LYS A 137 0.62 27.89 4.11
N LEU A 138 0.02 27.61 5.25
CA LEU A 138 0.40 28.15 6.55
C LEU A 138 0.85 26.99 7.43
N VAL A 139 2.07 27.10 7.97
CA VAL A 139 2.74 26.02 8.70
C VAL A 139 3.26 26.55 10.03
N LEU A 140 2.96 25.82 11.11
CA LEU A 140 3.44 25.96 12.50
C LEU A 140 3.20 27.31 13.17
N CYS A 141 2.54 27.33 14.35
CA CYS A 141 2.45 28.50 15.25
C CYS A 141 1.92 29.82 14.61
N ILE A 142 1.37 29.78 13.41
CA ILE A 142 0.69 30.91 12.78
C ILE A 142 -0.70 31.02 13.39
N LEU A 143 -1.04 32.19 13.94
CA LEU A 143 -2.35 32.50 14.47
C LEU A 143 -3.24 33.10 13.36
N VAL A 144 -4.31 32.40 13.03
CA VAL A 144 -5.35 32.90 12.13
C VAL A 144 -6.36 33.73 12.94
N ASP A 145 -6.24 35.05 12.84
CA ASP A 145 -7.18 36.04 13.38
C ASP A 145 -7.82 36.79 12.20
N ILE A 146 -9.01 36.35 11.79
CA ILE A 146 -9.71 36.93 10.64
C ILE A 146 -11.09 37.40 11.11
N PRO A 147 -11.24 38.71 11.42
CA PRO A 147 -12.47 39.23 12.03
C PRO A 147 -13.62 39.39 11.04
N SER A 148 -13.36 39.39 9.74
CA SER A 148 -14.38 39.53 8.69
C SER A 148 -14.05 38.66 7.46
N PRO A 149 -15.04 38.17 6.71
CA PRO A 149 -14.82 37.34 5.52
C PRO A 149 -13.89 38.00 4.53
N VAL A 150 -12.95 37.21 4.02
CA VAL A 150 -11.90 37.66 3.12
C VAL A 150 -12.28 37.49 1.65
N LEU A 151 -11.50 38.00 0.70
CA LEU A 151 -11.80 37.89 -0.74
C LEU A 151 -10.59 37.31 -1.48
N MET A 152 -10.40 35.99 -1.37
CA MET A 152 -9.38 35.23 -2.09
C MET A 152 -10.04 34.41 -3.20
N LYS A 153 -10.51 35.10 -4.25
CA LYS A 153 -11.39 34.51 -5.28
C LYS A 153 -10.73 33.43 -6.15
N SER A 154 -9.41 33.46 -6.28
CA SER A 154 -8.65 32.53 -7.12
C SER A 154 -8.05 31.36 -6.34
N LEU A 155 -8.22 31.35 -5.01
CA LEU A 155 -7.62 30.33 -4.17
C LEU A 155 -8.29 28.98 -4.42
N ARG A 156 -7.50 27.99 -4.84
CA ARG A 156 -7.92 26.61 -5.10
C ARG A 156 -7.39 25.64 -4.06
N THR A 157 -6.25 25.94 -3.45
CA THR A 157 -5.59 25.06 -2.48
C THR A 157 -5.25 25.80 -1.20
N LEU A 158 -5.71 25.27 -0.07
CA LEU A 158 -5.44 25.80 1.27
C LEU A 158 -4.90 24.69 2.16
N HIS A 159 -3.66 24.84 2.63
CA HIS A 159 -3.03 23.92 3.58
C HIS A 159 -2.78 24.65 4.89
N LEU A 160 -3.31 24.11 5.99
CA LEU A 160 -3.19 24.66 7.34
C LEU A 160 -2.58 23.59 8.22
N GLU A 161 -1.30 23.73 8.53
CA GLU A 161 -0.52 22.71 9.24
C GLU A 161 -0.04 23.24 10.60
N PHE A 162 -0.55 22.67 11.69
CA PHE A 162 -0.25 23.06 13.07
C PHE A 162 -0.41 24.58 13.32
N VAL A 163 -1.38 25.20 12.65
CA VAL A 163 -1.78 26.60 12.85
C VAL A 163 -2.71 26.70 14.05
N ARG A 164 -2.73 27.88 14.68
CA ARG A 164 -3.68 28.22 15.75
C ARG A 164 -4.78 29.13 15.21
N TYR A 165 -5.93 29.12 15.84
CA TYR A 165 -7.04 29.98 15.48
C TYR A 165 -7.45 30.78 16.70
N LYS A 166 -7.81 32.05 16.49
CA LYS A 166 -8.28 32.88 17.60
C LYS A 166 -9.63 32.43 18.14
N ASP A 167 -10.53 32.06 17.24
CA ASP A 167 -11.89 31.63 17.53
C ASP A 167 -12.51 30.93 16.32
N GLU A 168 -13.69 30.32 16.50
CA GLU A 168 -14.47 29.70 15.43
C GLU A 168 -14.88 30.70 14.33
N SER A 169 -14.98 31.98 14.64
CA SER A 169 -15.34 33.02 13.66
C SER A 169 -14.21 33.24 12.65
N SER A 170 -12.96 33.15 13.10
CA SER A 170 -11.77 33.25 12.26
C SER A 170 -11.67 32.12 11.24
N VAL A 171 -12.02 30.89 11.64
CA VAL A 171 -12.13 29.73 10.73
C VAL A 171 -13.21 29.98 9.69
N ARG A 172 -14.41 30.36 10.11
CA ARG A 172 -15.54 30.63 9.20
C ARG A 172 -15.21 31.76 8.22
N ASN A 173 -14.61 32.84 8.69
CA ASN A 173 -14.26 33.99 7.86
C ASN A 173 -13.15 33.67 6.85
N LEU A 174 -12.19 32.82 7.21
CA LEU A 174 -11.17 32.32 6.29
C LEU A 174 -11.79 31.50 5.15
N LEU A 175 -12.57 30.47 5.52
CA LEU A 175 -13.10 29.49 4.57
C LEU A 175 -14.19 30.08 3.68
N SER A 176 -15.13 30.86 4.23
CA SER A 176 -16.17 31.55 3.45
C SER A 176 -15.60 32.58 2.46
N GLY A 177 -14.40 33.09 2.73
CA GLY A 177 -13.71 34.04 1.84
C GLY A 177 -13.01 33.40 0.63
N CYS A 178 -13.05 32.08 0.50
CA CYS A 178 -12.40 31.30 -0.56
C CYS A 178 -13.43 30.54 -1.42
N PRO A 179 -14.25 31.23 -2.24
CA PRO A 179 -15.40 30.63 -2.93
C PRO A 179 -15.03 29.62 -4.04
N GLY A 180 -13.77 29.60 -4.47
CA GLY A 180 -13.25 28.69 -5.50
C GLY A 180 -12.37 27.56 -4.94
N LEU A 181 -12.35 27.36 -3.62
CA LEU A 181 -11.47 26.41 -2.96
C LEU A 181 -11.82 24.97 -3.35
N GLU A 182 -10.84 24.23 -3.90
CA GLU A 182 -11.01 22.85 -4.38
C GLU A 182 -10.34 21.83 -3.44
N GLU A 183 -9.25 22.21 -2.77
CA GLU A 183 -8.49 21.35 -1.87
C GLU A 183 -8.23 22.04 -0.52
N LEU A 184 -8.60 21.36 0.57
CA LEU A 184 -8.32 21.77 1.93
C LEU A 184 -7.55 20.67 2.66
N ARG A 185 -6.39 21.00 3.22
CA ARG A 185 -5.64 20.12 4.13
C ARG A 185 -5.50 20.76 5.48
N LEU A 186 -5.86 20.01 6.52
CA LEU A 186 -5.79 20.40 7.91
C LEU A 186 -4.89 19.40 8.64
N TYR A 187 -3.77 19.87 9.19
CA TYR A 187 -3.03 19.16 10.22
C TYR A 187 -3.20 19.93 11.52
N ARG A 188 -3.86 19.34 12.50
CA ARG A 188 -4.18 19.98 13.78
C ARG A 188 -3.57 19.18 14.93
N GLY A 189 -3.22 19.92 15.96
CA GLY A 189 -2.85 19.40 17.28
C GLY A 189 -3.49 20.24 18.36
N ASP A 190 -2.83 20.39 19.51
CA ASP A 190 -3.39 21.07 20.71
C ASP A 190 -3.84 22.52 20.41
N ASP A 191 -5.14 22.67 20.18
CA ASP A 191 -5.83 23.90 19.80
C ASP A 191 -6.91 24.16 20.86
N SER A 192 -6.50 24.84 21.95
CA SER A 192 -7.30 24.99 23.16
C SER A 192 -8.55 25.86 22.99
N ASP A 193 -8.63 26.63 21.91
CA ASP A 193 -9.58 27.76 21.80
C ASP A 193 -10.76 27.49 20.84
N ILE A 194 -10.75 26.37 20.11
CA ILE A 194 -11.86 25.95 19.24
C ILE A 194 -12.63 24.79 19.87
N LYS A 195 -13.95 24.96 19.99
CA LYS A 195 -14.87 23.88 20.37
C LYS A 195 -15.34 23.11 19.15
N VAL A 196 -15.89 23.81 18.15
CA VAL A 196 -16.39 23.18 16.91
C VAL A 196 -15.71 23.76 15.68
N PHE A 197 -15.05 22.91 14.90
CA PHE A 197 -14.42 23.26 13.64
C PHE A 197 -15.40 23.12 12.48
N THR A 198 -15.91 24.26 11.98
CA THR A 198 -16.94 24.31 10.92
C THR A 198 -16.31 24.55 9.54
N ILE A 199 -16.56 23.65 8.59
CA ILE A 199 -16.12 23.73 7.19
C ILE A 199 -17.36 23.88 6.30
N GLU A 200 -17.66 25.10 5.86
CA GLU A 200 -18.76 25.40 4.93
C GLU A 200 -18.19 25.89 3.60
N VAL A 201 -17.75 24.95 2.77
CA VAL A 201 -17.07 25.24 1.49
C VAL A 201 -17.73 24.45 0.37
N PRO A 202 -18.71 25.03 -0.35
CA PRO A 202 -19.43 24.32 -1.40
C PRO A 202 -18.53 23.81 -2.53
N SER A 203 -17.52 24.59 -2.94
CA SER A 203 -16.62 24.27 -4.05
C SER A 203 -15.61 23.15 -3.77
N LEU A 204 -15.51 22.70 -2.51
CA LEU A 204 -14.46 21.79 -2.06
C LEU A 204 -14.61 20.41 -2.72
N GLN A 205 -13.53 19.89 -3.29
CA GLN A 205 -13.49 18.58 -3.95
C GLN A 205 -12.62 17.56 -3.20
N ARG A 206 -11.60 18.02 -2.46
CA ARG A 206 -10.67 17.18 -1.69
C ARG A 206 -10.51 17.74 -0.27
N LEU A 207 -10.71 16.90 0.73
CA LEU A 207 -10.50 17.23 2.13
C LEU A 207 -9.58 16.21 2.79
N THR A 208 -8.50 16.69 3.40
CA THR A 208 -7.62 15.90 4.26
C THR A 208 -7.61 16.50 5.65
N ILE A 209 -7.90 15.69 6.65
CA ILE A 209 -7.85 16.06 8.07
C ILE A 209 -6.93 15.07 8.76
N HIS A 210 -5.90 15.59 9.39
CA HIS A 210 -5.07 14.87 10.34
C HIS A 210 -5.15 15.62 11.67
N ASP A 211 -5.78 15.03 12.67
CA ASP A 211 -6.10 15.78 13.90
C ASP A 211 -5.80 14.96 15.14
N ASN A 212 -4.64 15.23 15.75
CA ASN A 212 -4.22 14.58 16.98
C ASN A 212 -4.58 15.36 18.26
N ASN A 213 -5.44 16.40 18.13
CA ASN A 213 -5.88 17.23 19.24
C ASN A 213 -6.70 16.43 20.26
N ASP A 214 -6.20 16.33 21.49
CA ASP A 214 -6.88 15.72 22.64
C ASP A 214 -7.38 16.79 23.65
N GLY A 215 -7.47 18.04 23.21
CA GLY A 215 -7.91 19.17 24.00
C GLY A 215 -9.29 18.94 24.64
N PRO A 216 -9.45 19.17 25.96
CA PRO A 216 -10.66 18.80 26.70
C PRO A 216 -11.92 19.60 26.31
N GLU A 217 -11.75 20.73 25.62
CA GLU A 217 -12.85 21.58 25.15
C GLU A 217 -13.24 21.34 23.68
N PHE A 218 -12.44 20.57 22.92
CA PHE A 218 -12.71 20.32 21.52
C PHE A 218 -13.86 19.31 21.37
N LEU A 219 -14.97 19.78 20.80
CA LEU A 219 -16.15 18.97 20.53
C LEU A 219 -16.06 18.28 19.17
N GLY A 220 -15.52 18.94 18.14
CA GLY A 220 -15.20 18.28 16.88
C GLY A 220 -15.59 19.03 15.61
N TYR A 221 -16.06 18.34 14.57
CA TYR A 221 -16.20 18.90 13.22
C TYR A 221 -17.64 18.99 12.70
N VAL A 222 -17.93 20.05 11.94
CA VAL A 222 -19.14 20.17 11.12
C VAL A 222 -18.74 20.53 9.69
N ILE A 223 -18.96 19.63 8.75
CA ILE A 223 -18.50 19.74 7.36
C ILE A 223 -19.71 19.77 6.44
N ASN A 224 -19.85 20.85 5.69
CA ASN A 224 -20.85 21.04 4.65
C ASN A 224 -20.14 21.37 3.33
N ALA A 225 -19.93 20.35 2.52
CA ALA A 225 -19.17 20.39 1.28
C ALA A 225 -19.89 19.56 0.20
N PRO A 226 -20.96 20.10 -0.42
CA PRO A 226 -21.80 19.39 -1.40
C PRO A 226 -21.03 18.70 -2.53
N PHE A 227 -19.97 19.33 -3.06
CA PHE A 227 -19.20 18.82 -4.20
C PHE A 227 -17.93 18.03 -3.79
N LEU A 228 -17.81 17.64 -2.52
CA LEU A 228 -16.66 16.90 -2.01
C LEU A 228 -16.61 15.50 -2.62
N LYS A 229 -15.50 15.15 -3.27
CA LYS A 229 -15.30 13.86 -3.95
C LYS A 229 -14.39 12.92 -3.15
N TYR A 230 -13.39 13.46 -2.47
CA TYR A 230 -12.37 12.69 -1.76
C TYR A 230 -12.23 13.19 -0.33
N LEU A 231 -12.33 12.26 0.63
CA LEU A 231 -12.17 12.52 2.05
C LEU A 231 -11.10 11.60 2.63
N LEU A 232 -10.07 12.17 3.23
CA LEU A 232 -9.08 11.46 4.04
C LEU A 232 -9.10 12.02 5.46
N ILE A 233 -9.29 11.14 6.44
CA ILE A 233 -9.27 11.48 7.86
C ILE A 233 -8.27 10.54 8.54
N GLU A 234 -7.32 11.11 9.27
CA GLU A 234 -6.32 10.38 10.04
C GLU A 234 -6.27 10.92 11.48
N GLU A 235 -6.02 10.02 12.44
CA GLU A 235 -5.83 10.31 13.86
C GLU A 235 -6.99 11.00 14.60
N LEU A 236 -8.17 11.17 14.00
CA LEU A 236 -9.27 11.98 14.53
C LEU A 236 -9.67 11.59 15.98
N ARG A 237 -9.47 12.51 16.94
CA ARG A 237 -9.77 12.33 18.38
C ARG A 237 -10.88 13.23 18.92
N CYS A 238 -12.00 13.40 18.19
CA CYS A 238 -13.09 14.29 18.60
C CYS A 238 -14.40 13.58 18.94
N PRO A 239 -15.19 14.09 19.90
CA PRO A 239 -16.46 13.49 20.29
C PRO A 239 -17.63 13.80 19.35
N GLU A 240 -17.51 14.75 18.40
CA GLU A 240 -18.53 15.13 17.42
C GLU A 240 -17.97 15.28 16.00
N PHE A 241 -18.61 14.67 15.01
CA PHE A 241 -18.24 14.81 13.60
C PHE A 241 -19.52 14.82 12.76
N CYS A 242 -19.75 15.82 11.93
CA CYS A 242 -20.91 15.92 11.05
C CYS A 242 -20.43 16.13 9.62
N LEU A 243 -20.93 15.35 8.66
CA LEU A 243 -20.54 15.44 7.25
C LEU A 243 -21.75 15.49 6.33
N ASN A 244 -21.83 16.55 5.54
CA ASN A 244 -22.73 16.69 4.40
C ASN A 244 -21.90 16.80 3.11
N ALA A 245 -21.76 15.66 2.44
CA ALA A 245 -20.96 15.48 1.21
C ALA A 245 -21.65 14.48 0.27
N PRO A 246 -22.77 14.86 -0.38
CA PRO A 246 -23.53 13.98 -1.27
C PRO A 246 -22.67 13.40 -2.41
N ASP A 247 -21.80 14.19 -3.04
CA ASP A 247 -21.00 13.76 -4.20
C ASP A 247 -19.72 12.97 -3.85
N LEU A 248 -19.61 12.49 -2.61
CA LEU A 248 -18.42 11.79 -2.13
C LEU A 248 -18.24 10.45 -2.84
N VAL A 249 -17.10 10.29 -3.54
CA VAL A 249 -16.71 9.12 -4.34
C VAL A 249 -15.84 8.15 -3.52
N GLU A 250 -14.94 8.69 -2.71
CA GLU A 250 -13.96 7.94 -1.93
C GLU A 250 -13.83 8.54 -0.53
N ALA A 251 -13.91 7.68 0.48
CA ALA A 251 -13.62 8.06 1.86
C ALA A 251 -12.64 7.06 2.50
N ASN A 252 -11.56 7.59 3.06
CA ASN A 252 -10.58 6.86 3.83
C ASN A 252 -10.52 7.45 5.24
N ILE A 253 -10.87 6.64 6.23
CA ILE A 253 -10.91 7.04 7.64
C ILE A 253 -9.99 6.09 8.39
N ALA A 254 -8.93 6.63 9.00
CA ALA A 254 -7.90 5.89 9.70
C ALA A 254 -7.69 6.40 11.13
N GLU A 255 -7.42 5.48 12.06
CA GLU A 255 -6.91 5.77 13.42
C GLU A 255 -7.85 6.65 14.26
N VAL A 256 -9.15 6.38 14.17
CA VAL A 256 -10.17 7.01 15.02
C VAL A 256 -10.13 6.36 16.41
N THR A 257 -9.99 7.17 17.46
CA THR A 257 -10.04 6.72 18.85
C THR A 257 -11.26 7.30 19.56
N SER A 258 -12.03 6.44 20.24
CA SER A 258 -13.27 6.76 20.94
C SER A 258 -12.98 7.50 22.24
N ILE A 259 -13.66 8.63 22.43
CA ILE A 259 -13.87 9.22 23.75
C ILE A 259 -15.27 8.82 24.23
N THR A 260 -15.28 7.85 25.15
CA THR A 260 -16.23 7.54 26.24
C THR A 260 -17.69 8.06 26.13
N ILE A 261 -18.63 7.13 25.91
CA ILE A 261 -20.09 7.35 25.95
C ILE A 261 -20.63 7.66 27.38
N GLU A 262 -19.86 7.42 28.45
CA GLU A 262 -20.40 7.44 29.83
C GLU A 262 -20.68 8.83 30.45
N LYS A 263 -20.32 9.96 29.82
CA LYS A 263 -20.73 11.30 30.30
C LYS A 263 -21.98 11.88 29.60
N PHE A 264 -22.59 11.13 28.69
CA PHE A 264 -23.57 11.67 27.73
C PHE A 264 -25.04 11.30 28.01
N LEU A 265 -25.44 11.07 29.26
CA LEU A 265 -26.86 11.02 29.64
C LEU A 265 -27.38 12.44 29.96
N GLY A 266 -27.51 13.26 28.92
CA GLY A 266 -27.93 14.66 29.09
C GLY A 266 -28.14 15.40 27.78
N SER A 267 -29.00 14.88 26.91
CA SER A 267 -29.51 15.50 25.68
C SER A 267 -28.65 15.34 24.41
N PHE A 268 -29.32 14.82 23.38
CA PHE A 268 -28.99 14.76 21.94
C PHE A 268 -27.83 13.85 21.47
N THR A 269 -28.21 12.58 21.22
CA THR A 269 -27.92 11.77 20.00
C THR A 269 -26.54 11.89 19.32
N SER A 270 -25.75 10.82 19.42
CA SER A 270 -24.35 10.64 19.01
C SER A 270 -23.96 11.17 17.61
N VAL A 271 -22.65 11.39 17.41
CA VAL A 271 -21.96 11.59 16.11
C VAL A 271 -22.54 10.73 14.99
N THR A 272 -22.72 9.45 15.32
CA THR A 272 -23.22 8.42 14.43
C THR A 272 -24.67 8.63 14.00
N GLN A 273 -25.51 9.29 14.81
CA GLN A 273 -26.88 9.67 14.42
C GLN A 273 -26.94 10.92 13.54
N ASN A 274 -26.01 11.86 13.66
CA ASN A 274 -26.00 13.12 12.89
C ASN A 274 -25.31 12.99 11.52
N VAL A 275 -24.19 12.25 11.42
CA VAL A 275 -23.59 11.85 10.12
C VAL A 275 -24.56 10.95 9.36
N GLY A 276 -25.15 9.97 10.05
CA GLY A 276 -26.16 9.08 9.50
C GLY A 276 -27.36 9.84 8.94
N ARG A 277 -27.95 10.78 9.70
CA ARG A 277 -29.09 11.60 9.25
C ARG A 277 -28.77 12.56 8.10
N SER A 278 -27.59 13.19 8.12
CA SER A 278 -27.12 14.09 7.06
C SER A 278 -26.92 13.34 5.74
N LEU A 279 -26.29 12.16 5.79
CA LEU A 279 -26.09 11.29 4.64
C LEU A 279 -27.39 10.59 4.18
N PHE A 280 -28.35 10.36 5.10
CA PHE A 280 -29.67 9.76 4.83
C PHE A 280 -30.57 10.60 3.91
N LEU A 281 -30.38 11.92 3.88
CA LEU A 281 -31.36 12.86 3.33
C LEU A 281 -31.21 13.12 1.82
N HIS A 282 -30.16 12.63 1.14
CA HIS A 282 -29.83 13.09 -0.20
C HIS A 282 -29.54 11.99 -1.25
N LYS A 283 -30.00 12.28 -2.48
CA LYS A 283 -30.16 11.40 -3.66
C LYS A 283 -28.87 11.19 -4.48
N ALA A 284 -27.72 10.97 -3.85
CA ALA A 284 -26.43 10.93 -4.55
C ALA A 284 -25.97 9.51 -4.96
N PRO A 285 -25.11 9.37 -5.98
CA PRO A 285 -25.06 8.19 -6.85
C PRO A 285 -23.84 7.33 -6.56
N VAL A 286 -23.96 6.29 -5.73
CA VAL A 286 -22.96 5.21 -5.57
C VAL A 286 -21.60 5.65 -4.96
N LEU A 287 -21.24 5.08 -3.81
CA LEU A 287 -19.90 5.20 -3.23
C LEU A 287 -18.96 4.19 -3.92
N GLU A 288 -17.92 4.64 -4.61
CA GLU A 288 -17.04 3.72 -5.34
C GLU A 288 -16.14 2.94 -4.37
N SER A 289 -15.57 3.61 -3.37
CA SER A 289 -14.74 2.96 -2.34
C SER A 289 -14.90 3.57 -0.95
N PHE A 290 -14.94 2.70 0.06
CA PHE A 290 -14.92 3.04 1.47
C PHE A 290 -13.84 2.25 2.19
N HIS A 291 -12.84 2.95 2.74
CA HIS A 291 -11.78 2.35 3.54
C HIS A 291 -11.88 2.85 4.98
N LEU A 292 -12.04 1.90 5.90
CA LEU A 292 -12.04 2.14 7.33
C LEU A 292 -10.90 1.37 7.97
N LYS A 293 -9.97 2.10 8.60
CA LYS A 293 -8.88 1.54 9.40
C LYS A 293 -9.02 1.98 10.85
N VAL A 294 -9.27 1.04 11.76
CA VAL A 294 -9.33 1.28 13.21
C VAL A 294 -8.25 0.45 13.87
N CYS A 295 -7.29 1.12 14.52
CA CYS A 295 -6.23 0.45 15.27
C CYS A 295 -6.32 0.86 16.73
N ASP A 296 -6.44 -0.14 17.62
CA ASP A 296 -6.27 0.10 19.05
C ASP A 296 -4.76 0.11 19.37
N ILE A 297 -4.19 1.30 19.54
CA ILE A 297 -2.75 1.47 19.77
C ILE A 297 -2.43 1.39 21.28
N ASN A 298 -3.43 1.46 22.17
CA ASN A 298 -3.21 1.57 23.61
C ASN A 298 -4.02 0.53 24.41
N ASP A 299 -3.33 -0.45 24.99
CA ASP A 299 -3.83 -1.56 25.81
C ASP A 299 -4.72 -1.14 27.01
N ASP A 300 -4.79 0.15 27.34
CA ASP A 300 -5.49 0.68 28.52
C ASP A 300 -6.90 1.25 28.24
N ARG A 301 -7.31 1.52 26.99
CA ARG A 301 -8.66 2.05 26.68
C ARG A 301 -9.18 1.62 25.30
N PRO A 302 -10.30 0.87 25.21
CA PRO A 302 -10.82 0.40 23.92
C PRO A 302 -11.27 1.57 23.03
N ALA A 303 -10.65 1.66 21.85
CA ALA A 303 -10.75 2.80 20.94
C ALA A 303 -12.06 2.91 20.12
N CYS A 304 -13.01 1.98 20.21
CA CYS A 304 -14.31 2.08 19.52
C CYS A 304 -15.31 1.07 20.09
N ASP A 305 -16.58 1.45 20.28
CA ASP A 305 -17.65 0.49 20.58
C ASP A 305 -18.17 -0.14 19.27
N ASP A 306 -18.58 -1.43 19.33
CA ASP A 306 -19.10 -2.21 18.19
C ASP A 306 -20.27 -1.50 17.45
N ILE A 307 -20.94 -0.58 18.15
CA ILE A 307 -22.11 0.18 17.68
C ILE A 307 -21.73 1.17 16.57
N ASP A 308 -20.53 1.77 16.60
CA ASP A 308 -20.17 2.83 15.65
C ASP A 308 -19.70 2.30 14.28
N ILE A 309 -18.99 1.16 14.28
CA ILE A 309 -18.51 0.51 13.04
C ILE A 309 -19.68 -0.04 12.22
N GLY A 310 -20.68 -0.65 12.88
CA GLY A 310 -21.88 -1.16 12.21
C GLY A 310 -22.68 -0.07 11.50
N ILE A 311 -22.67 1.16 12.04
CA ILE A 311 -23.34 2.32 11.45
C ILE A 311 -22.59 2.80 10.21
N TRP A 312 -21.26 2.94 10.26
CA TRP A 312 -20.46 3.36 9.10
C TRP A 312 -20.54 2.37 7.94
N ILE A 313 -20.52 1.07 8.24
CA ILE A 313 -20.73 0.02 7.25
C ILE A 313 -22.16 0.12 6.68
N GLY A 314 -23.17 0.34 7.52
CA GLY A 314 -24.55 0.57 7.09
C GLY A 314 -24.69 1.72 6.09
N ILE A 315 -24.06 2.87 6.38
CA ILE A 315 -24.03 4.05 5.51
C ILE A 315 -23.38 3.73 4.16
N ALA A 316 -22.24 3.03 4.17
CA ALA A 316 -21.57 2.64 2.93
C ALA A 316 -22.50 1.78 2.05
N PHE A 317 -23.22 0.83 2.64
CA PHE A 317 -24.18 -0.01 1.91
C PHE A 317 -25.42 0.72 1.42
N GLU A 318 -25.96 1.65 2.20
CA GLU A 318 -27.06 2.53 1.76
C GLU A 318 -26.65 3.39 0.57
N ARG A 319 -25.37 3.76 0.48
CA ARG A 319 -24.79 4.46 -0.68
C ARG A 319 -24.30 3.51 -1.78
N HIS A 320 -24.76 2.26 -1.81
CA HIS A 320 -24.42 1.30 -2.86
C HIS A 320 -22.91 1.08 -3.05
N VAL A 321 -22.14 1.02 -1.96
CA VAL A 321 -20.68 0.84 -2.02
C VAL A 321 -20.25 -0.30 -2.96
N ARG A 322 -19.22 -0.06 -3.80
CA ARG A 322 -18.63 -1.10 -4.67
C ARG A 322 -17.41 -1.76 -4.05
N GLU A 323 -16.54 -0.99 -3.41
CA GLU A 323 -15.37 -1.50 -2.68
C GLU A 323 -15.45 -1.14 -1.20
N LEU A 324 -15.41 -2.16 -0.34
CA LEU A 324 -15.39 -1.98 1.11
C LEU A 324 -14.11 -2.61 1.68
N VAL A 325 -13.29 -1.78 2.33
CA VAL A 325 -12.08 -2.22 3.04
C VAL A 325 -12.25 -1.92 4.53
N LEU A 326 -12.22 -2.97 5.35
CA LEU A 326 -12.28 -2.89 6.80
C LEU A 326 -10.98 -3.45 7.38
N ASP A 327 -10.18 -2.58 7.97
CA ASP A 327 -8.91 -2.89 8.63
C ASP A 327 -9.08 -2.60 10.12
N LEU A 328 -9.51 -3.60 10.89
CA LEU A 328 -9.98 -3.42 12.27
C LEU A 328 -9.11 -4.26 13.21
N CYS A 329 -8.05 -3.68 13.77
CA CYS A 329 -7.20 -4.33 14.77
C CYS A 329 -7.89 -4.29 16.16
N LEU A 330 -9.08 -4.89 16.26
CA LEU A 330 -9.88 -4.91 17.49
C LEU A 330 -9.83 -6.30 18.14
N GLN A 331 -9.69 -6.36 19.46
CA GLN A 331 -9.85 -7.61 20.22
C GLN A 331 -11.33 -8.06 20.38
N LYS A 332 -12.30 -7.26 19.92
CA LYS A 332 -13.74 -7.49 20.12
C LYS A 332 -14.46 -8.00 18.86
N SER A 333 -15.63 -8.60 19.06
CA SER A 333 -16.43 -9.24 17.99
C SER A 333 -17.20 -8.24 17.13
N VAL A 334 -16.84 -8.12 15.84
CA VAL A 334 -17.60 -7.30 14.91
C VAL A 334 -18.75 -8.11 14.30
N ARG A 335 -19.99 -7.67 14.51
CA ARG A 335 -21.15 -8.22 13.82
C ARG A 335 -21.28 -7.59 12.43
N PHE A 336 -21.33 -8.42 11.40
CA PHE A 336 -21.62 -7.92 10.07
C PHE A 336 -23.08 -7.44 10.00
N PRO A 337 -23.36 -6.24 9.49
CA PRO A 337 -24.73 -5.74 9.41
C PRO A 337 -25.57 -6.66 8.53
N ILE A 338 -26.64 -7.20 9.11
CA ILE A 338 -27.56 -8.15 8.47
C ILE A 338 -28.55 -7.34 7.61
N SER A 339 -28.07 -6.68 6.55
CA SER A 339 -28.95 -5.91 5.66
C SER A 339 -29.04 -6.56 4.29
N SER A 340 -30.25 -6.56 3.72
CA SER A 340 -30.58 -7.10 2.39
C SER A 340 -30.01 -6.29 1.21
N MET A 341 -29.03 -5.41 1.44
CA MET A 341 -28.61 -4.34 0.52
C MET A 341 -27.23 -4.53 -0.14
N PHE A 342 -26.57 -5.70 -0.02
CA PHE A 342 -25.25 -5.96 -0.63
C PHE A 342 -25.23 -6.14 -2.16
N SER A 343 -26.23 -5.60 -2.87
CA SER A 343 -26.43 -5.86 -4.29
C SER A 343 -25.38 -5.21 -5.20
N THR A 344 -24.59 -4.25 -4.72
CA THR A 344 -23.64 -3.47 -5.52
C THR A 344 -22.17 -3.70 -5.15
N LEU A 345 -21.90 -4.36 -4.01
CA LEU A 345 -20.55 -4.61 -3.53
C LEU A 345 -19.84 -5.59 -4.47
N GLU A 346 -18.72 -5.16 -5.06
CA GLU A 346 -17.89 -5.94 -5.97
C GLU A 346 -16.63 -6.49 -5.28
N THR A 347 -16.07 -5.72 -4.34
CA THR A 347 -14.84 -6.05 -3.61
C THR A 347 -15.03 -5.88 -2.11
N LEU A 348 -14.70 -6.90 -1.34
CA LEU A 348 -14.67 -6.88 0.12
C LEU A 348 -13.29 -7.28 0.63
N ILE A 349 -12.65 -6.39 1.40
CA ILE A 349 -11.37 -6.64 2.04
C ILE A 349 -11.56 -6.51 3.55
N LEU A 350 -11.27 -7.58 4.29
CA LEU A 350 -11.33 -7.64 5.74
C LEU A 350 -9.93 -7.94 6.28
N LYS A 351 -9.41 -7.11 7.18
CA LYS A 351 -8.08 -7.27 7.78
C LYS A 351 -8.11 -7.18 9.30
N TYR A 352 -7.46 -8.14 9.96
CA TYR A 352 -7.27 -8.20 11.41
C TYR A 352 -8.56 -8.26 12.25
N LEU A 353 -9.71 -8.57 11.65
CA LEU A 353 -10.99 -8.67 12.36
C LEU A 353 -11.03 -9.90 13.29
N ALA A 354 -11.46 -9.69 14.54
CA ALA A 354 -11.76 -10.74 15.49
C ALA A 354 -13.27 -11.13 15.50
N LEU A 355 -13.54 -12.44 15.59
CA LEU A 355 -14.87 -13.02 15.86
C LEU A 355 -16.00 -12.52 14.94
N VAL A 356 -15.78 -12.52 13.63
CA VAL A 356 -16.79 -12.15 12.63
C VAL A 356 -17.96 -13.12 12.68
N ASP A 357 -19.15 -12.60 13.01
CA ASP A 357 -20.41 -13.34 12.99
C ASP A 357 -21.20 -12.99 11.72
N VAL A 358 -21.41 -13.99 10.86
CA VAL A 358 -22.16 -13.87 9.61
C VAL A 358 -23.40 -14.79 9.70
N PRO A 359 -24.57 -14.24 10.02
CA PRO A 359 -25.79 -15.02 10.14
C PRO A 359 -26.38 -15.34 8.75
N SER A 360 -26.95 -16.53 8.59
CA SER A 360 -27.67 -16.90 7.37
C SER A 360 -29.11 -16.37 7.41
N PRO A 361 -29.68 -15.87 6.29
CA PRO A 361 -29.08 -15.77 4.95
C PRO A 361 -28.38 -14.43 4.65
N VAL A 362 -27.22 -14.49 3.99
CA VAL A 362 -26.56 -13.33 3.35
C VAL A 362 -26.51 -13.54 1.85
N CYS A 363 -26.70 -12.50 1.04
CA CYS A 363 -26.58 -12.59 -0.41
C CYS A 363 -25.92 -11.34 -1.02
N MET A 364 -24.65 -11.47 -1.41
CA MET A 364 -23.83 -10.46 -2.06
C MET A 364 -23.64 -10.81 -3.54
N LYS A 365 -24.67 -10.59 -4.35
CA LYS A 365 -24.72 -11.09 -5.74
C LYS A 365 -23.66 -10.46 -6.66
N SER A 366 -23.20 -9.25 -6.36
CA SER A 366 -22.21 -8.55 -7.20
C SER A 366 -20.78 -8.81 -6.78
N LEU A 367 -20.55 -9.48 -5.63
CA LEU A 367 -19.22 -9.66 -5.08
C LEU A 367 -18.39 -10.58 -5.98
N ARG A 368 -17.28 -10.06 -6.49
CA ARG A 368 -16.31 -10.78 -7.34
C ARG A 368 -15.00 -11.05 -6.61
N THR A 369 -14.63 -10.20 -5.66
CA THR A 369 -13.35 -10.31 -4.94
C THR A 369 -13.58 -10.27 -3.44
N LEU A 370 -13.05 -11.29 -2.74
CA LEU A 370 -13.04 -11.38 -1.29
C LEU A 370 -11.60 -11.58 -0.80
N HIS A 371 -11.13 -10.66 0.04
CA HIS A 371 -9.82 -10.71 0.66
C HIS A 371 -10.00 -10.79 2.18
N LEU A 372 -9.52 -11.87 2.77
CA LEU A 372 -9.49 -12.09 4.21
C LEU A 372 -8.03 -12.14 4.67
N ASP A 373 -7.61 -11.17 5.48
CA ASP A 373 -6.27 -11.05 6.04
C ASP A 373 -6.34 -11.12 7.56
N CYS A 374 -5.84 -12.19 8.18
CA CYS A 374 -5.88 -12.41 9.63
C CYS A 374 -7.30 -12.26 10.23
N VAL A 375 -8.32 -12.80 9.55
CA VAL A 375 -9.73 -12.71 9.98
C VAL A 375 -10.13 -13.96 10.77
N ASN A 376 -10.66 -13.77 11.98
CA ASN A 376 -11.24 -14.82 12.80
C ASN A 376 -12.78 -14.81 12.71
N PHE A 377 -13.39 -15.98 12.56
CA PHE A 377 -14.84 -16.14 12.53
C PHE A 377 -15.34 -16.66 13.86
N LYS A 378 -16.56 -16.27 14.25
CA LYS A 378 -17.15 -16.75 15.51
C LYS A 378 -17.41 -18.26 15.48
N HIS A 379 -17.88 -18.78 14.34
CA HIS A 379 -18.13 -20.21 14.10
C HIS A 379 -17.73 -20.61 12.67
N ASN A 380 -17.47 -21.90 12.42
CA ASN A 380 -17.24 -22.44 11.06
C ASN A 380 -18.42 -22.14 10.11
N GLU A 381 -19.63 -22.06 10.66
CA GLU A 381 -20.85 -21.69 9.94
C GLU A 381 -20.79 -20.26 9.40
N SER A 382 -20.19 -19.31 10.14
CA SER A 382 -20.10 -17.91 9.71
C SER A 382 -19.28 -17.77 8.42
N PHE A 383 -18.16 -18.48 8.30
CA PHE A 383 -17.40 -18.50 7.04
C PHE A 383 -18.19 -19.17 5.92
N SER A 384 -18.88 -20.28 6.21
CA SER A 384 -19.69 -21.01 5.23
C SER A 384 -20.86 -20.14 4.72
N ASN A 385 -21.49 -19.37 5.61
CA ASN A 385 -22.54 -18.40 5.28
C ASN A 385 -21.99 -17.27 4.41
N LEU A 386 -20.79 -16.77 4.72
CA LEU A 386 -20.13 -15.74 3.92
C LEU A 386 -19.88 -16.23 2.48
N ILE A 387 -19.25 -17.39 2.32
CA ILE A 387 -18.91 -17.95 1.00
C ILE A 387 -20.16 -18.32 0.20
N SER A 388 -21.13 -19.01 0.83
CA SER A 388 -22.38 -19.38 0.15
C SER A 388 -23.23 -18.17 -0.23
N GLY A 389 -23.10 -17.06 0.51
CA GLY A 389 -23.72 -15.79 0.18
C GLY A 389 -23.11 -15.05 -1.02
N CYS A 390 -21.97 -15.50 -1.56
CA CYS A 390 -21.26 -14.85 -2.67
C CYS A 390 -21.30 -15.71 -3.96
N PRO A 391 -22.46 -15.81 -4.65
CA PRO A 391 -22.63 -16.74 -5.76
C PRO A 391 -21.74 -16.46 -6.98
N ASN A 392 -21.31 -15.20 -7.17
CA ASN A 392 -20.50 -14.75 -8.31
C ASN A 392 -19.03 -14.50 -7.95
N LEU A 393 -18.56 -15.00 -6.79
CA LEU A 393 -17.18 -14.80 -6.34
C LEU A 393 -16.18 -15.40 -7.34
N GLU A 394 -15.22 -14.58 -7.81
CA GLU A 394 -14.22 -14.97 -8.80
C GLU A 394 -12.80 -15.07 -8.23
N ASP A 395 -12.46 -14.23 -7.23
CA ASP A 395 -11.15 -14.20 -6.58
C ASP A 395 -11.31 -14.24 -5.05
N LEU A 396 -10.68 -15.25 -4.43
CA LEU A 396 -10.62 -15.41 -2.98
C LEU A 396 -9.15 -15.42 -2.54
N PHE A 397 -8.80 -14.46 -1.70
CA PHE A 397 -7.51 -14.41 -1.02
C PHE A 397 -7.71 -14.61 0.48
N MET A 398 -6.93 -15.50 1.07
CA MET A 398 -6.90 -15.78 2.50
C MET A 398 -5.46 -15.75 2.99
N TYR A 399 -5.17 -14.88 3.96
CA TYR A 399 -3.94 -14.86 4.73
C TYR A 399 -4.26 -15.08 6.21
N GLN A 400 -3.54 -15.98 6.89
CA GLN A 400 -3.75 -16.30 8.30
C GLN A 400 -2.41 -16.50 9.03
N TYR A 401 -2.25 -15.86 10.19
CA TYR A 401 -1.00 -15.83 10.98
C TYR A 401 -1.30 -15.68 12.50
N TYR A 402 -0.53 -16.34 13.38
CA TYR A 402 -0.59 -16.35 14.87
C TYR A 402 -1.80 -17.05 15.55
N PRO A 403 -1.75 -17.38 16.87
CA PRO A 403 -2.46 -18.52 17.43
C PRO A 403 -3.93 -18.16 17.61
N LEU A 404 -4.76 -18.67 16.71
CA LEU A 404 -6.19 -18.63 16.93
C LEU A 404 -6.49 -19.55 18.12
N ASP A 405 -7.07 -19.03 19.20
CA ASP A 405 -7.61 -19.82 20.32
C ASP A 405 -8.69 -20.82 19.86
N VAL A 406 -9.17 -20.70 18.62
CA VAL A 406 -10.18 -21.57 18.02
C VAL A 406 -9.65 -22.24 16.76
N VAL A 407 -9.66 -23.58 16.77
CA VAL A 407 -9.35 -24.42 15.61
C VAL A 407 -10.47 -24.25 14.57
N MET A 408 -10.19 -23.49 13.50
CA MET A 408 -11.17 -23.19 12.45
C MET A 408 -10.91 -23.98 11.16
N ASN A 409 -11.97 -24.61 10.65
CA ASN A 409 -11.97 -25.35 9.38
C ASN A 409 -12.72 -24.54 8.32
N PHE A 410 -12.06 -24.27 7.20
CA PHE A 410 -12.60 -23.48 6.10
C PHE A 410 -13.14 -24.39 4.99
N ILE A 411 -14.46 -24.39 4.81
CA ILE A 411 -15.14 -25.10 3.72
C ILE A 411 -15.45 -24.09 2.61
N ILE A 412 -14.75 -24.20 1.49
CA ILE A 412 -14.85 -23.30 0.33
C ILE A 412 -15.71 -23.99 -0.74
N VAL A 413 -17.01 -23.71 -0.73
CA VAL A 413 -17.94 -24.13 -1.79
C VAL A 413 -18.27 -22.92 -2.66
N ALA A 414 -17.52 -22.73 -3.74
CA ALA A 414 -17.62 -21.53 -4.58
C ALA A 414 -17.63 -21.90 -6.07
N PRO A 415 -18.81 -22.05 -6.69
CA PRO A 415 -18.96 -22.53 -8.07
C PRO A 415 -18.31 -21.62 -9.12
N SER A 416 -18.31 -20.31 -8.87
CA SER A 416 -17.83 -19.25 -9.78
C SER A 416 -16.34 -18.89 -9.60
N LEU A 417 -15.68 -19.50 -8.61
CA LEU A 417 -14.33 -19.11 -8.19
C LEU A 417 -13.28 -19.47 -9.25
N LYS A 418 -12.57 -18.46 -9.77
CA LYS A 418 -11.53 -18.60 -10.78
C LYS A 418 -10.13 -18.60 -10.18
N ARG A 419 -9.92 -17.89 -9.07
CA ARG A 419 -8.63 -17.71 -8.41
C ARG A 419 -8.75 -17.92 -6.90
N LEU A 420 -7.88 -18.76 -6.35
CA LEU A 420 -7.79 -19.02 -4.92
C LEU A 420 -6.34 -18.89 -4.45
N VAL A 421 -6.13 -18.06 -3.43
CA VAL A 421 -4.84 -17.94 -2.73
C VAL A 421 -5.05 -18.17 -1.25
N ILE A 422 -4.35 -19.17 -0.72
CA ILE A 422 -4.31 -19.49 0.70
C ILE A 422 -2.86 -19.38 1.17
N ILE A 423 -2.63 -18.50 2.14
CA ILE A 423 -1.38 -18.37 2.87
C ILE A 423 -1.75 -18.51 4.34
N ASP A 424 -1.52 -19.68 4.92
CA ASP A 424 -1.94 -19.96 6.28
C ASP A 424 -0.78 -20.58 7.04
N TYR A 425 -0.41 -19.97 8.17
CA TYR A 425 0.67 -20.39 9.06
C TYR A 425 0.17 -20.79 10.46
N ARG A 426 -1.14 -21.01 10.62
CA ARG A 426 -1.76 -21.40 11.88
C ARG A 426 -1.33 -22.80 12.31
N GLU A 427 -1.40 -23.03 13.62
CA GLU A 427 -1.00 -24.27 14.26
C GLU A 427 -2.04 -25.40 14.18
N ALA A 428 -3.28 -25.10 13.78
CA ALA A 428 -4.37 -26.07 13.67
C ALA A 428 -5.47 -25.59 12.69
N GLY A 429 -6.37 -26.48 12.31
CA GLY A 429 -7.50 -26.21 11.39
C GLY A 429 -7.40 -26.97 10.08
N GLY A 430 -8.19 -26.61 9.08
CA GLY A 430 -8.14 -27.29 7.79
C GLY A 430 -8.92 -26.62 6.68
N TYR A 431 -8.75 -27.12 5.46
CA TYR A 431 -9.38 -26.60 4.25
C TYR A 431 -10.09 -27.71 3.47
N VAL A 432 -11.32 -27.45 3.01
CA VAL A 432 -12.03 -28.24 2.00
C VAL A 432 -12.37 -27.33 0.83
N ILE A 433 -11.95 -27.68 -0.38
CA ILE A 433 -12.07 -26.83 -1.57
C ILE A 433 -12.93 -27.55 -2.62
N ASN A 434 -14.09 -26.97 -2.90
CA ASN A 434 -15.01 -27.34 -3.97
C ASN A 434 -15.27 -26.13 -4.86
N ALA A 435 -14.49 -26.01 -5.94
CA ALA A 435 -14.45 -24.87 -6.84
C ALA A 435 -14.32 -25.36 -8.30
N PRO A 436 -15.43 -25.79 -8.93
CA PRO A 436 -15.42 -26.45 -10.25
C PRO A 436 -14.82 -25.60 -11.38
N THR A 437 -14.84 -24.27 -11.26
CA THR A 437 -14.33 -23.33 -12.28
C THR A 437 -12.93 -22.77 -11.97
N LEU A 438 -12.26 -23.29 -10.93
CA LEU A 438 -10.98 -22.80 -10.46
C LEU A 438 -9.88 -22.97 -11.51
N LYS A 439 -9.23 -21.87 -11.90
CA LYS A 439 -8.14 -21.83 -12.89
C LYS A 439 -6.77 -21.64 -12.25
N TYR A 440 -6.70 -20.90 -11.15
CA TYR A 440 -5.46 -20.62 -10.44
C TYR A 440 -5.59 -20.97 -8.95
N LEU A 441 -4.64 -21.75 -8.45
CA LEU A 441 -4.53 -22.12 -7.05
C LEU A 441 -3.13 -21.79 -6.51
N LYS A 442 -3.05 -21.11 -5.37
CA LYS A 442 -1.82 -20.97 -4.61
C LYS A 442 -2.07 -21.34 -3.15
N ILE A 443 -1.28 -22.28 -2.64
CA ILE A 443 -1.31 -22.69 -1.24
C ILE A 443 0.09 -22.56 -0.67
N LYS A 444 0.24 -21.86 0.45
CA LYS A 444 1.51 -21.68 1.17
C LYS A 444 1.30 -21.80 2.67
N GLY A 445 2.18 -22.54 3.35
CA GLY A 445 2.36 -22.42 4.81
C GLY A 445 1.61 -23.43 5.67
N LEU A 446 0.85 -24.37 5.10
CA LEU A 446 0.04 -25.37 5.84
C LEU A 446 0.89 -26.44 6.56
N SER A 447 1.93 -26.05 7.31
CA SER A 447 2.82 -26.96 8.04
C SER A 447 2.18 -27.55 9.28
N HIS A 448 1.16 -26.90 9.86
CA HIS A 448 0.55 -27.32 11.12
C HIS A 448 -0.99 -27.46 11.05
N CYS A 449 -1.64 -27.03 9.95
CA CYS A 449 -3.04 -27.39 9.71
C CYS A 449 -3.21 -28.91 9.73
N GLY A 450 -4.39 -29.43 10.12
CA GLY A 450 -4.73 -30.85 10.24
C GLY A 450 -5.23 -31.53 8.96
N PHE A 451 -5.73 -30.77 7.97
CA PHE A 451 -6.05 -31.30 6.63
C PHE A 451 -6.20 -30.21 5.56
N CYS A 452 -5.99 -30.58 4.30
CA CYS A 452 -6.34 -29.77 3.13
C CYS A 452 -6.80 -30.70 2.00
N LEU A 453 -8.06 -30.58 1.60
CA LEU A 453 -8.73 -31.45 0.62
C LEU A 453 -9.25 -30.62 -0.55
N ILE A 454 -8.85 -30.97 -1.77
CA ILE A 454 -9.39 -30.39 -3.00
C ILE A 454 -10.33 -31.42 -3.61
N GLU A 455 -11.62 -31.28 -3.33
CA GLU A 455 -12.64 -32.23 -3.77
C GLU A 455 -12.97 -32.06 -5.26
N ASN A 456 -13.00 -30.82 -5.74
CA ASN A 456 -13.49 -30.52 -7.08
C ASN A 456 -12.81 -29.27 -7.67
N ALA A 457 -11.86 -29.47 -8.59
CA ALA A 457 -11.18 -28.42 -9.36
C ALA A 457 -10.72 -28.92 -10.75
N PRO A 458 -11.63 -29.42 -11.62
CA PRO A 458 -11.29 -30.16 -12.83
C PRO A 458 -10.65 -29.31 -13.93
N VAL A 459 -10.85 -27.99 -13.92
CA VAL A 459 -10.35 -27.05 -14.95
C VAL A 459 -9.11 -26.26 -14.54
N LEU A 460 -8.43 -26.70 -13.47
CA LEU A 460 -7.24 -26.04 -12.93
C LEU A 460 -6.15 -25.89 -14.00
N VAL A 461 -5.63 -24.69 -14.19
CA VAL A 461 -4.60 -24.37 -15.19
C VAL A 461 -3.24 -24.22 -14.53
N GLU A 462 -3.17 -23.51 -13.40
CA GLU A 462 -1.94 -23.22 -12.69
C GLU A 462 -2.10 -23.48 -11.19
N ALA A 463 -1.15 -24.21 -10.60
CA ALA A 463 -1.09 -24.43 -9.17
C ALA A 463 0.31 -24.18 -8.59
N LYS A 464 0.37 -23.45 -7.48
CA LYS A 464 1.59 -23.19 -6.71
C LYS A 464 1.43 -23.68 -5.29
N ILE A 465 2.12 -24.75 -4.94
CA ILE A 465 2.00 -25.41 -3.64
C ILE A 465 3.35 -25.31 -2.93
N ARG A 466 3.38 -24.67 -1.75
CA ARG A 466 4.61 -24.46 -0.99
C ARG A 466 4.47 -24.73 0.50
N ASN A 467 5.51 -25.30 1.11
CA ASN A 467 5.59 -25.54 2.56
C ASN A 467 4.39 -26.32 3.12
N LEU A 468 4.10 -27.52 2.59
CA LEU A 468 3.10 -28.44 3.17
C LEU A 468 3.75 -29.47 4.11
N PHE A 469 2.98 -29.94 5.11
CA PHE A 469 3.35 -31.08 5.95
C PHE A 469 3.18 -32.43 5.21
N TYR A 470 3.80 -33.50 5.75
CA TYR A 470 3.85 -34.83 5.11
C TYR A 470 2.47 -35.42 4.78
N ILE A 471 1.47 -35.19 5.65
CA ILE A 471 0.16 -35.86 5.64
C ILE A 471 -0.72 -35.45 4.43
N TYR A 472 -0.51 -34.27 3.83
CA TYR A 472 -1.42 -33.72 2.81
C TYR A 472 -1.04 -34.04 1.37
N LYS A 473 0.16 -34.58 1.17
CA LYS A 473 0.79 -34.55 -0.15
C LYS A 473 0.13 -35.48 -1.16
N GLU A 474 -0.26 -36.69 -0.75
CA GLU A 474 -0.86 -37.69 -1.64
C GLU A 474 -2.23 -37.26 -2.16
N LYS A 475 -3.07 -36.71 -1.28
CA LYS A 475 -4.44 -36.29 -1.63
C LYS A 475 -4.45 -35.06 -2.53
N ILE A 476 -3.54 -34.11 -2.30
CA ILE A 476 -3.49 -32.87 -3.09
C ILE A 476 -3.03 -33.15 -4.51
N LEU A 477 -2.01 -33.97 -4.73
CA LEU A 477 -1.47 -34.21 -6.09
C LEU A 477 -2.49 -34.87 -7.02
N GLY A 478 -3.30 -35.78 -6.50
CA GLY A 478 -4.39 -36.39 -7.24
C GLY A 478 -5.37 -35.35 -7.82
N SER A 479 -5.58 -34.25 -7.11
CA SER A 479 -6.48 -33.16 -7.52
C SER A 479 -5.83 -32.13 -8.44
N LEU A 480 -4.51 -32.20 -8.69
CA LEU A 480 -3.77 -31.26 -9.55
C LEU A 480 -3.56 -31.79 -10.99
N LYS A 481 -4.12 -32.94 -11.36
CA LYS A 481 -3.87 -33.62 -12.64
C LYS A 481 -4.21 -32.80 -13.89
N SER A 482 -5.17 -31.89 -13.79
CA SER A 482 -5.59 -31.00 -14.89
C SER A 482 -4.63 -29.84 -15.16
N ALA A 483 -3.73 -29.53 -14.23
CA ALA A 483 -2.86 -28.36 -14.30
C ALA A 483 -1.88 -28.42 -15.48
N LYS A 484 -1.74 -27.29 -16.19
CA LYS A 484 -0.74 -27.09 -17.26
C LYS A 484 0.57 -26.53 -16.71
N ARG A 485 0.51 -25.83 -15.57
CA ARG A 485 1.65 -25.22 -14.88
C ARG A 485 1.62 -25.59 -13.40
N LEU A 486 2.69 -26.21 -12.91
CA LEU A 486 2.84 -26.55 -11.50
C LEU A 486 4.11 -25.94 -10.92
N SER A 487 4.05 -25.45 -9.69
CA SER A 487 5.19 -25.02 -8.88
C SER A 487 5.09 -25.69 -7.52
N LEU A 488 6.05 -26.57 -7.20
CA LEU A 488 5.98 -27.48 -6.05
C LEU A 488 7.19 -27.30 -5.12
N ASP A 489 6.92 -27.00 -3.85
CA ASP A 489 7.89 -27.05 -2.74
C ASP A 489 7.39 -28.05 -1.70
N LEU A 490 7.56 -29.34 -2.03
CA LEU A 490 7.11 -30.52 -1.28
C LEU A 490 8.30 -31.45 -1.02
N SER A 491 8.33 -32.09 0.16
CA SER A 491 9.26 -33.19 0.45
C SER A 491 8.72 -34.52 -0.16
N PRO A 492 9.50 -35.61 -0.23
CA PRO A 492 9.23 -36.76 -1.11
C PRO A 492 7.88 -37.43 -0.82
N LEU A 493 7.37 -38.12 -1.83
CA LEU A 493 6.07 -38.76 -1.86
C LEU A 493 6.23 -40.27 -1.98
N GLU A 494 5.42 -41.01 -1.22
CA GLU A 494 4.92 -42.30 -1.67
C GLU A 494 3.61 -42.02 -2.43
N CYS A 495 3.72 -41.63 -3.71
CA CYS A 495 2.51 -41.29 -4.46
C CYS A 495 1.71 -42.56 -4.80
N PRO A 496 0.37 -42.51 -4.82
CA PRO A 496 -0.43 -43.57 -5.43
C PRO A 496 -0.11 -43.64 -6.93
N ILE A 497 0.13 -44.86 -7.40
CA ILE A 497 0.71 -45.28 -8.69
C ILE A 497 -0.05 -44.73 -9.93
N ASP A 498 -1.25 -44.17 -9.76
CA ASP A 498 -2.20 -43.85 -10.84
C ASP A 498 -2.34 -42.35 -11.19
N SER A 499 -1.36 -41.51 -10.84
CA SER A 499 -1.47 -40.04 -11.03
C SER A 499 -0.63 -39.52 -12.21
N ILE A 500 -1.15 -39.67 -13.42
CA ILE A 500 -0.50 -39.15 -14.64
C ILE A 500 -0.96 -37.71 -14.91
N PHE A 501 0.01 -36.80 -15.08
CA PHE A 501 -0.15 -35.38 -15.38
C PHE A 501 -0.06 -35.11 -16.89
N TYR A 502 -0.99 -35.68 -17.66
CA TYR A 502 -0.97 -35.62 -19.14
C TYR A 502 -1.02 -34.20 -19.74
N GLN A 503 -1.53 -33.21 -19.00
CA GLN A 503 -1.66 -31.83 -19.48
C GLN A 503 -0.50 -30.92 -19.07
N LEU A 504 0.42 -31.42 -18.24
CA LEU A 504 1.48 -30.59 -17.67
C LEU A 504 2.51 -30.21 -18.74
N VAL A 505 2.71 -28.90 -18.92
CA VAL A 505 3.65 -28.32 -19.89
C VAL A 505 4.81 -27.62 -19.18
N HIS A 506 4.57 -27.06 -17.99
CA HIS A 506 5.55 -26.31 -17.22
C HIS A 506 5.60 -26.79 -15.77
N LEU A 507 6.79 -27.13 -15.29
CA LEU A 507 7.00 -27.62 -13.94
C LEU A 507 8.12 -26.84 -13.26
N GLU A 508 7.85 -26.30 -12.08
CA GLU A 508 8.86 -25.77 -11.16
C GLU A 508 8.94 -26.66 -9.91
N ILE A 509 10.14 -27.06 -9.52
CA ILE A 509 10.39 -27.81 -8.28
C ILE A 509 11.41 -27.06 -7.44
N TYR A 510 11.12 -26.90 -6.16
CA TYR A 510 12.06 -26.35 -5.19
C TYR A 510 13.00 -27.44 -4.65
N THR A 511 14.31 -27.21 -4.73
CA THR A 511 15.35 -28.19 -4.37
C THR A 511 15.83 -28.08 -2.92
N CYS A 512 15.10 -27.35 -2.08
CA CYS A 512 15.51 -27.10 -0.69
C CYS A 512 15.04 -28.17 0.32
N LYS A 513 14.13 -29.06 -0.07
CA LYS A 513 13.62 -30.12 0.81
C LYS A 513 14.51 -31.36 0.71
N GLU A 514 14.58 -32.14 1.77
CA GLU A 514 15.21 -33.47 1.73
C GLU A 514 14.54 -34.31 0.64
N GLU A 515 15.35 -35.10 -0.07
CA GLU A 515 14.91 -36.02 -1.12
C GLU A 515 13.99 -35.41 -2.20
N TRP A 516 14.10 -34.11 -2.45
CA TRP A 516 13.32 -33.41 -3.49
C TRP A 516 13.42 -34.08 -4.87
N TRP A 517 14.51 -34.80 -5.11
CA TRP A 517 14.77 -35.54 -6.33
C TRP A 517 13.77 -36.70 -6.53
N ASN A 518 13.25 -37.32 -5.48
CA ASN A 518 12.20 -38.36 -5.58
C ASN A 518 10.91 -37.77 -6.18
N LEU A 519 10.55 -36.54 -5.81
CA LEU A 519 9.46 -35.81 -6.44
C LEU A 519 9.77 -35.50 -7.91
N LEU A 520 10.99 -35.05 -8.22
CA LEU A 520 11.40 -34.81 -9.61
C LEU A 520 11.24 -36.07 -10.47
N LYS A 521 11.73 -37.22 -9.99
CA LYS A 521 11.62 -38.51 -10.68
C LYS A 521 10.17 -38.83 -11.02
N LEU A 522 9.30 -38.80 -10.00
CA LEU A 522 7.87 -39.05 -10.16
C LEU A 522 7.24 -38.11 -11.20
N MET A 523 7.54 -36.82 -11.12
CA MET A 523 6.94 -35.83 -12.01
C MET A 523 7.43 -35.97 -13.45
N LEU A 524 8.70 -36.32 -13.67
CA LEU A 524 9.23 -36.60 -15.00
C LEU A 524 8.54 -37.83 -15.63
N ASP A 525 8.40 -38.91 -14.85
CA ASP A 525 7.75 -40.14 -15.28
C ASP A 525 6.25 -39.92 -15.58
N SER A 526 5.60 -39.06 -14.81
CA SER A 526 4.15 -38.85 -14.88
C SER A 526 3.72 -37.74 -15.85
N SER A 527 4.63 -37.02 -16.50
CA SER A 527 4.32 -35.80 -17.27
C SER A 527 4.83 -35.85 -18.72
N PRO A 528 4.26 -36.69 -19.60
CA PRO A 528 4.81 -36.95 -20.94
C PRO A 528 4.86 -35.71 -21.86
N LYS A 529 4.01 -34.71 -21.62
CA LYS A 529 3.94 -33.47 -22.41
C LYS A 529 4.78 -32.30 -21.85
N LEU A 530 5.63 -32.57 -20.85
CA LEU A 530 6.41 -31.53 -20.19
C LEU A 530 7.42 -30.89 -21.16
N GLN A 531 7.36 -29.56 -21.30
CA GLN A 531 8.23 -28.79 -22.20
C GLN A 531 9.22 -27.89 -21.46
N VAL A 532 8.85 -27.42 -20.25
CA VAL A 532 9.69 -26.54 -19.43
C VAL A 532 9.84 -27.13 -18.05
N LEU A 533 11.10 -27.37 -17.66
CA LEU A 533 11.46 -27.79 -16.31
C LEU A 533 12.30 -26.69 -15.65
N LYS A 534 11.90 -26.29 -14.45
CA LYS A 534 12.64 -25.33 -13.65
C LYS A 534 12.93 -25.88 -12.25
N LEU A 535 14.19 -25.89 -11.86
CA LEU A 535 14.64 -26.28 -10.52
C LEU A 535 15.09 -25.02 -9.76
N ILE A 536 14.59 -24.85 -8.53
CA ILE A 536 14.77 -23.62 -7.75
C ILE A 536 15.39 -23.94 -6.39
N GLY A 537 16.66 -23.57 -6.19
CA GLY A 537 17.30 -23.56 -4.88
C GLY A 537 16.90 -22.34 -4.02
N LYS A 538 17.08 -22.41 -2.70
CA LYS A 538 16.95 -21.25 -1.79
C LYS A 538 18.28 -20.49 -1.64
N ASN A 539 18.19 -19.16 -1.53
CA ASN A 539 19.32 -18.24 -1.33
C ASN A 539 19.62 -17.88 0.14
N LEU A 540 18.98 -18.50 1.13
CA LEU A 540 19.13 -18.10 2.54
C LEU A 540 20.24 -18.89 3.26
N ASP A 541 21.01 -18.17 4.09
CA ASP A 541 22.10 -18.58 5.01
C ASP A 541 21.69 -19.57 6.11
N PHE A 542 20.71 -20.44 5.86
CA PHE A 542 20.67 -21.68 6.61
C PHE A 542 21.85 -22.49 6.13
N LYS A 543 22.94 -22.49 6.93
CA LYS A 543 23.91 -23.60 6.92
C LYS A 543 23.07 -24.86 6.73
N LYS A 544 23.25 -25.58 5.62
CA LYS A 544 22.73 -26.94 5.47
C LYS A 544 23.46 -27.78 6.52
N VAL A 545 23.10 -27.61 7.79
CA VAL A 545 23.54 -28.46 8.89
C VAL A 545 22.79 -29.76 8.66
N GLY A 546 23.49 -30.75 8.10
CA GLY A 546 23.05 -32.13 8.14
C GLY A 546 22.07 -32.60 7.06
N MET A 547 22.19 -32.16 5.80
CA MET A 547 21.68 -33.01 4.71
C MET A 547 22.58 -34.26 4.63
N VAL A 548 22.20 -35.30 5.36
CA VAL A 548 22.76 -36.64 5.31
C VAL A 548 22.76 -37.12 3.85
N GLY A 549 23.86 -37.73 3.41
CA GLY A 549 24.12 -38.12 2.03
C GLY A 549 23.08 -39.07 1.45
N GLY A 550 22.02 -38.50 0.86
CA GLY A 550 21.11 -39.23 -0.02
C GLY A 550 21.80 -39.53 -1.36
N LYS A 551 21.52 -40.69 -1.94
CA LYS A 551 22.01 -41.09 -3.27
C LYS A 551 20.89 -40.94 -4.29
N TRP A 552 21.17 -40.30 -5.43
CA TRP A 552 20.22 -40.28 -6.55
C TRP A 552 20.16 -41.67 -7.18
N ASN A 553 18.96 -42.25 -7.23
CA ASN A 553 18.73 -43.50 -7.94
C ASN A 553 18.14 -43.20 -9.31
N GLU A 554 19.01 -43.21 -10.33
CA GLU A 554 18.65 -42.96 -11.72
C GLU A 554 17.38 -43.75 -12.14
N PRO A 555 16.44 -43.14 -12.87
CA PRO A 555 15.29 -43.85 -13.41
C PRO A 555 15.73 -45.01 -14.33
N LYS A 556 15.12 -46.20 -14.17
CA LYS A 556 15.45 -47.38 -14.99
C LYS A 556 15.19 -47.16 -16.48
N ASN A 557 14.16 -46.38 -16.79
CA ASN A 557 13.78 -45.98 -18.14
C ASN A 557 13.84 -44.47 -18.23
N VAL A 558 14.23 -43.95 -19.39
CA VAL A 558 14.22 -42.51 -19.63
C VAL A 558 12.78 -42.03 -19.79
N PRO A 559 12.33 -41.03 -19.00
CA PRO A 559 11.00 -40.46 -19.13
C PRO A 559 10.70 -39.96 -20.54
N GLU A 560 9.47 -40.19 -21.01
CA GLU A 560 9.03 -39.83 -22.38
C GLU A 560 9.20 -38.33 -22.67
N CYS A 561 8.97 -37.49 -21.66
CA CYS A 561 9.09 -36.05 -21.79
C CYS A 561 10.51 -35.59 -22.13
N LEU A 562 11.54 -36.23 -21.56
CA LEU A 562 12.94 -35.94 -21.88
C LEU A 562 13.25 -36.31 -23.34
N LEU A 563 12.75 -37.47 -23.79
CA LEU A 563 13.01 -37.96 -25.14
C LEU A 563 12.36 -37.11 -26.23
N SER A 564 11.17 -36.56 -25.98
CA SER A 564 10.30 -36.08 -27.07
C SER A 564 9.80 -34.63 -26.94
N GLN A 565 9.78 -34.03 -25.74
CA GLN A 565 9.06 -32.75 -25.52
C GLN A 565 9.86 -31.67 -24.78
N LEU A 566 10.81 -32.02 -23.90
CA LEU A 566 11.50 -31.05 -23.06
C LEU A 566 12.37 -30.11 -23.90
N LYS A 567 12.01 -28.82 -23.92
CA LYS A 567 12.67 -27.75 -24.71
C LYS A 567 13.51 -26.81 -23.86
N MET A 568 13.10 -26.58 -22.61
CA MET A 568 13.74 -25.61 -21.73
C MET A 568 14.01 -26.22 -20.36
N PHE A 569 15.25 -26.06 -19.90
CA PHE A 569 15.68 -26.45 -18.56
C PHE A 569 16.34 -25.27 -17.86
N VAL A 570 15.79 -24.86 -16.73
CA VAL A 570 16.32 -23.74 -15.93
C VAL A 570 16.65 -24.26 -14.54
N TRP A 571 17.86 -24.04 -14.05
CA TRP A 571 18.22 -24.33 -12.67
C TRP A 571 18.73 -23.07 -12.00
N THR A 572 17.96 -22.52 -11.06
CA THR A 572 18.36 -21.34 -10.29
C THR A 572 18.93 -21.72 -8.93
N SER A 573 19.99 -21.04 -8.50
CA SER A 573 20.68 -21.28 -7.24
C SER A 573 21.21 -22.72 -7.09
N TYR A 574 21.72 -23.25 -8.20
CA TYR A 574 22.35 -24.57 -8.32
C TYR A 574 23.51 -24.73 -7.33
N HIS A 575 23.47 -25.78 -6.53
CA HIS A 575 24.48 -26.06 -5.53
C HIS A 575 25.53 -27.03 -6.10
N TRP A 576 26.57 -26.43 -6.66
CA TRP A 576 27.62 -27.12 -7.40
C TRP A 576 28.45 -28.11 -6.55
N GLU A 577 28.44 -28.01 -5.22
CA GLU A 577 29.11 -28.97 -4.32
C GLU A 577 28.29 -30.26 -4.13
N SER A 578 27.01 -30.28 -4.52
CA SER A 578 26.14 -31.45 -4.33
C SER A 578 26.29 -32.45 -5.47
N GLU A 579 26.83 -33.64 -5.15
CA GLU A 579 26.90 -34.76 -6.09
C GLU A 579 25.53 -35.15 -6.65
N VAL A 580 24.47 -35.15 -5.82
CA VAL A 580 23.10 -35.41 -6.26
C VAL A 580 22.64 -34.37 -7.30
N GLU A 581 22.89 -33.08 -7.07
CA GLU A 581 22.51 -32.05 -8.03
C GLU A 581 23.32 -32.18 -9.35
N LYS A 582 24.60 -32.58 -9.29
CA LYS A 582 25.41 -32.91 -10.49
C LYS A 582 24.86 -34.10 -11.25
N GLU A 583 24.51 -35.18 -10.55
CA GLU A 583 23.95 -36.40 -11.14
C GLU A 583 22.63 -36.10 -11.86
N VAL A 584 21.73 -35.35 -11.23
CA VAL A 584 20.45 -34.93 -11.82
C VAL A 584 20.66 -34.03 -13.05
N ALA A 585 21.53 -33.02 -12.96
CA ALA A 585 21.83 -32.13 -14.08
C ALA A 585 22.39 -32.91 -15.27
N THR A 586 23.36 -33.79 -15.01
CA THR A 586 24.00 -34.65 -16.01
C THR A 586 22.99 -35.59 -16.65
N TYR A 587 22.13 -36.22 -15.85
CA TYR A 587 21.09 -37.11 -16.34
C TYR A 587 20.14 -36.40 -17.32
N ILE A 588 19.64 -35.22 -16.97
CA ILE A 588 18.74 -34.46 -17.85
C ILE A 588 19.45 -34.08 -19.15
N LEU A 589 20.69 -33.56 -19.08
CA LEU A 589 21.47 -33.17 -20.26
C LEU A 589 21.77 -34.35 -21.20
N LYS A 590 22.09 -35.53 -20.65
CA LYS A 590 22.40 -36.75 -21.42
C LYS A 590 21.18 -37.39 -22.07
N ASN A 591 19.98 -37.13 -21.56
CA ASN A 591 18.77 -37.82 -22.00
C ASN A 591 17.77 -36.94 -22.75
N ALA A 592 17.81 -35.61 -22.56
CA ALA A 592 16.84 -34.70 -23.17
C ALA A 592 17.18 -34.36 -24.64
N ARG A 593 16.52 -35.05 -25.59
CA ARG A 593 16.87 -34.97 -27.03
C ARG A 593 16.36 -33.72 -27.75
N GLN A 594 15.31 -33.08 -27.22
CA GLN A 594 14.68 -31.88 -27.82
C GLN A 594 15.05 -30.58 -27.10
N LEU A 595 16.03 -30.64 -26.19
CA LEU A 595 16.41 -29.52 -25.34
C LEU A 595 17.06 -28.41 -26.18
N LYS A 596 16.53 -27.19 -26.10
CA LYS A 596 17.01 -26.03 -26.87
C LYS A 596 17.77 -25.05 -25.99
N ASN A 597 17.20 -24.72 -24.83
CA ASN A 597 17.72 -23.70 -23.94
C ASN A 597 17.96 -24.31 -22.56
N VAL A 598 19.19 -24.17 -22.07
CA VAL A 598 19.56 -24.55 -20.71
C VAL A 598 20.21 -23.37 -20.03
N SER A 599 19.71 -23.01 -18.86
CA SER A 599 20.29 -21.93 -18.07
C SER A 599 20.52 -22.37 -16.63
N PHE A 600 21.73 -22.19 -16.15
CA PHE A 600 22.08 -22.39 -14.74
C PHE A 600 22.44 -21.05 -14.10
N SER A 601 21.88 -20.76 -12.93
CA SER A 601 22.43 -19.75 -12.04
C SER A 601 22.95 -20.41 -10.77
N THR A 602 24.13 -20.00 -10.32
CA THR A 602 24.75 -20.52 -9.10
C THR A 602 24.49 -19.60 -7.92
N ARG A 603 24.68 -20.08 -6.70
CA ARG A 603 24.65 -19.20 -5.53
C ARG A 603 25.81 -18.18 -5.57
N PRO A 604 25.61 -16.96 -5.05
CA PRO A 604 26.71 -16.02 -4.85
C PRO A 604 27.78 -16.64 -3.95
N ILE A 605 29.05 -16.48 -4.31
CA ILE A 605 30.17 -16.87 -3.44
C ILE A 605 30.47 -15.65 -2.55
N HIS A 606 30.46 -15.83 -1.22
CA HIS A 606 30.84 -14.75 -0.31
C HIS A 606 32.34 -14.44 -0.46
N SER A 607 32.70 -13.17 -0.37
CA SER A 607 34.04 -12.62 -0.65
C SER A 607 35.21 -13.18 0.17
N LYS A 608 34.96 -14.10 1.12
CA LYS A 608 35.99 -14.76 1.95
C LYS A 608 36.41 -16.14 1.44
N GLU A 609 35.85 -16.64 0.35
CA GLU A 609 36.04 -18.02 -0.14
C GLU A 609 36.68 -18.08 -1.55
N HIS A 610 37.85 -17.45 -1.76
CA HIS A 610 38.52 -17.40 -3.08
C HIS A 610 38.78 -18.78 -3.71
N ASN A 611 39.12 -19.81 -2.91
CA ASN A 611 39.35 -21.17 -3.40
C ASN A 611 38.08 -21.80 -4.03
N LYS A 612 36.89 -21.40 -3.59
CA LYS A 612 35.63 -21.93 -4.12
C LYS A 612 35.27 -21.37 -5.49
N LEU A 613 35.85 -20.23 -5.90
CA LEU A 613 35.64 -19.66 -7.22
C LEU A 613 36.31 -20.52 -8.30
N GLU A 614 37.51 -21.02 -8.04
CA GLU A 614 38.21 -21.94 -8.95
C GLU A 614 37.50 -23.29 -9.08
N GLU A 615 37.03 -23.85 -7.94
CA GLU A 615 36.24 -25.08 -7.92
C GLU A 615 34.91 -24.93 -8.66
N LYS A 616 34.21 -23.80 -8.45
CA LYS A 616 33.00 -23.44 -9.22
C LYS A 616 33.30 -23.40 -10.72
N CYS A 617 34.33 -22.67 -11.14
CA CYS A 617 34.72 -22.57 -12.55
C CYS A 617 35.08 -23.93 -13.16
N LYS A 618 35.78 -24.80 -12.41
CA LYS A 618 36.11 -26.15 -12.85
C LYS A 618 34.85 -26.98 -13.06
N MET A 619 33.89 -26.93 -12.13
CA MET A 619 32.66 -27.70 -12.25
C MET A 619 31.76 -27.19 -13.39
N LEU A 620 31.65 -25.86 -13.58
CA LEU A 620 30.90 -25.32 -14.73
C LEU A 620 31.48 -25.81 -16.07
N LYS A 621 32.81 -25.97 -16.16
CA LYS A 621 33.46 -26.61 -17.32
C LYS A 621 33.15 -28.09 -17.43
N GLU A 622 33.10 -28.82 -16.32
CA GLU A 622 32.67 -30.23 -16.31
C GLU A 622 31.24 -30.38 -16.81
N LEU A 623 30.33 -29.48 -16.41
CA LEU A 623 28.94 -29.48 -16.85
C LEU A 623 28.77 -29.09 -18.32
N ASP A 624 29.56 -28.14 -18.83
CA ASP A 624 29.60 -27.79 -20.26
C ASP A 624 30.17 -28.92 -21.12
N GLY A 625 31.13 -29.67 -20.56
CA GLY A 625 31.73 -30.86 -21.17
C GLY A 625 30.84 -32.10 -21.19
N VAL A 626 29.67 -32.09 -20.55
CA VAL A 626 28.73 -33.22 -20.60
C VAL A 626 28.24 -33.45 -22.03
N VAL A 627 28.35 -34.68 -22.51
CA VAL A 627 27.80 -35.10 -23.80
C VAL A 627 26.28 -34.96 -23.76
N ARG A 628 25.76 -33.97 -24.49
CA ARG A 628 24.33 -33.64 -24.55
C ARG A 628 23.61 -34.51 -25.58
N ALA A 629 22.38 -34.92 -25.26
CA ALA A 629 21.54 -35.67 -26.19
C ALA A 629 21.03 -34.83 -27.36
N SER A 630 20.80 -33.52 -27.11
CA SER A 630 20.35 -32.56 -28.11
C SER A 630 21.54 -31.81 -28.71
N SER A 631 21.72 -31.92 -30.02
CA SER A 631 22.70 -31.15 -30.80
C SER A 631 22.34 -29.67 -30.93
N SER A 632 21.09 -29.30 -30.63
CA SER A 632 20.58 -27.91 -30.72
C SER A 632 20.58 -27.16 -29.38
N CYS A 633 21.14 -27.78 -28.34
CA CYS A 633 21.08 -27.30 -26.96
C CYS A 633 22.12 -26.20 -26.67
N HIS A 634 21.63 -24.99 -26.39
CA HIS A 634 22.44 -23.86 -25.95
C HIS A 634 22.48 -23.82 -24.42
N LEU A 635 23.67 -23.93 -23.85
CA LEU A 635 23.91 -23.86 -22.40
C LEU A 635 24.42 -22.47 -22.04
N VAL A 636 23.76 -21.83 -21.07
CA VAL A 636 24.10 -20.49 -20.58
C VAL A 636 24.26 -20.55 -19.07
N PHE A 637 25.32 -19.92 -18.56
CA PHE A 637 25.51 -19.67 -17.14
C PHE A 637 25.15 -18.21 -16.85
N ILE A 638 24.17 -18.00 -15.99
CA ILE A 638 23.72 -16.69 -15.56
C ILE A 638 24.40 -16.42 -14.21
N GLU A 639 25.21 -15.37 -14.15
CA GLU A 639 25.93 -14.95 -12.93
C GLU A 639 24.99 -14.41 -11.85
#